data_AF-A0A9X4KG17-F1
#
_entry.id   AF-A0A9X4KG17-F1
#
_cell.length_a   1.000
_cell.length_b   1.000
_cell.length_c   1.000
_cell.angle_alpha   90.00
_cell.angle_beta   90.00
_cell.angle_gamma   90.00
#
_symmetry.space_group_name_H-M   'P 1'
#
loop_
_entity.id
_entity.type
_entity.pdbx_description
1 polymer ?
#
loop_
_entity_poly.entity_id
_entity_poly.type
_entity_poly.pdbx_seq_one_letter_code
_entity_poly.pdbx_strand_id
1 'polypeptide(L)'
;MRAMKNGWTAFFAIAFVCVFFLAAAPRSASADSAPAGAGYLVDEDFAFLSNLVPGESQPSGWDIRAAGGALTSIYNNTLKISDASTKLPVSMSRKFPAQSEGTLTMEFRFRPFSVINGLHWQMLGDNTPGVSIATSASGSNLVLETSGGGTVTLQAYSANVEYGIKVIANLSTQKADVYVNGILRATSQNFANAASALNRFQLTTGVASTGDFFFTPLHIYKGYAVNEKLLSVTPESGNLPQDWTAVLNGGTIQVAQMLSAPKPDVNSLKIDASASTGSMTLGKSFAAISGDLTAEYKIFIPAKTDGLAAELRSGSTTALKLFTSNGKLSYETAAGTPVELYDYKANLWYRLKVVLKPASHKADLYINGKLQAADVNIASGIASVDGIRFSTSAANKGLMWLDDILVYANTPEPADYVPAPAAVSTGSQLVGVQSCPMWREGHHLGWDVINPFPDRTPYLGFYDEGNRETADWEIKWMLEHGIDFQMSCWFRPIGGEGAPIKDSYLSDALDDGYFNAKYSNLAHFAIMWENLNSAAKDIADFRDNLVPYWIEYYFKDPRYLKVDGKPVFTIYNYDQFVKLAGGTKELAKDLMDDLRDAARDAGVGELTILNVYNGTSAQDLQNRKNAGFDGVYAYSWGSFGGHPDFQKLKLTLENNAGVMDVIPGLSMGRDDTAWGLSSGYYATPAEFKSLAQWTKDTYIPSLSAGNLGKKLVMLDNWNEFGGRAFHHAGRVRGLRLRGCDPRRVRGRHYPYGCRADCNAESPDQRSVPGRARRAKPHLDASGDIRQFGRRVGVQHAGRQRGLERAEADRRDERRGGHLHRHHQQHRPGHYLGGPSGNQGGGRALSQDPDEE
;
A
#
# COMPACT_ATOMS: atom_id res chain seq x y z
N MET A 1 -72.63 -18.59 21.91
CA MET A 1 -72.06 -17.81 20.77
C MET A 1 -71.27 -16.53 21.15
N ARG A 2 -70.83 -16.30 22.41
CA ARG A 2 -69.98 -15.12 22.75
C ARG A 2 -68.50 -15.40 23.05
N ALA A 3 -68.09 -16.66 23.18
CA ALA A 3 -66.68 -17.03 23.50
C ALA A 3 -65.77 -17.24 22.27
N MET A 4 -66.32 -17.54 21.09
CA MET A 4 -65.53 -17.89 19.89
C MET A 4 -65.09 -16.69 19.02
N LYS A 5 -65.58 -15.47 19.27
CA LYS A 5 -65.22 -14.29 18.45
C LYS A 5 -63.94 -13.56 18.88
N ASN A 6 -63.40 -13.85 20.07
CA ASN A 6 -62.21 -13.17 20.59
C ASN A 6 -60.89 -13.93 20.35
N GLY A 7 -60.96 -15.22 19.98
CA GLY A 7 -59.76 -16.02 19.69
C GLY A 7 -59.17 -15.77 18.30
N TRP A 8 -60.03 -15.52 17.30
CA TRP A 8 -59.60 -15.38 15.89
C TRP A 8 -58.96 -14.02 15.57
N THR A 9 -59.42 -12.93 16.21
CA THR A 9 -58.81 -11.60 16.07
C THR A 9 -57.44 -11.53 16.74
N ALA A 10 -57.24 -12.22 17.88
CA ALA A 10 -55.94 -12.31 18.54
C ALA A 10 -54.90 -13.07 17.69
N PHE A 11 -55.30 -14.18 17.06
CA PHE A 11 -54.39 -14.98 16.23
C PHE A 11 -53.91 -14.24 14.97
N PHE A 12 -54.80 -13.51 14.28
CA PHE A 12 -54.41 -12.69 13.13
C PHE A 12 -53.58 -11.46 13.51
N ALA A 13 -53.87 -10.82 14.65
CA ALA A 13 -53.07 -9.69 15.13
C ALA A 13 -51.64 -10.13 15.49
N ILE A 14 -51.47 -11.27 16.18
CA ILE A 14 -50.14 -11.79 16.53
C ILE A 14 -49.39 -12.24 15.27
N ALA A 15 -50.05 -12.89 14.30
CA ALA A 15 -49.42 -13.26 13.03
C ALA A 15 -48.93 -12.04 12.23
N PHE A 16 -49.74 -10.98 12.09
CA PHE A 16 -49.32 -9.77 11.38
C PHE A 16 -48.20 -9.01 12.12
N VAL A 17 -48.24 -8.96 13.45
CA VAL A 17 -47.16 -8.34 14.25
C VAL A 17 -45.86 -9.15 14.12
N CYS A 18 -45.90 -10.48 14.17
CA CYS A 18 -44.71 -11.32 13.95
C CYS A 18 -44.14 -11.18 12.53
N VAL A 19 -44.99 -11.07 11.50
CA VAL A 19 -44.53 -10.84 10.11
C VAL A 19 -43.93 -9.44 9.94
N PHE A 20 -44.47 -8.40 10.58
CA PHE A 20 -43.86 -7.06 10.57
C PHE A 20 -42.55 -6.99 11.38
N PHE A 21 -42.42 -7.69 12.51
CA PHE A 21 -41.15 -7.77 13.23
C PHE A 21 -40.08 -8.63 12.52
N LEU A 22 -40.47 -9.62 11.71
CA LEU A 22 -39.56 -10.34 10.82
C LEU A 22 -39.16 -9.55 9.57
N ALA A 23 -39.99 -8.62 9.11
CA ALA A 23 -39.72 -7.79 7.93
C ALA A 23 -39.05 -6.43 8.23
N ALA A 24 -39.06 -5.97 9.49
CA ALA A 24 -38.56 -4.64 9.89
C ALA A 24 -37.59 -4.65 11.08
N ALA A 25 -37.01 -5.80 11.43
CA ALA A 25 -35.73 -5.77 12.14
C ALA A 25 -34.70 -5.08 11.23
N PRO A 26 -34.04 -3.98 11.65
CA PRO A 26 -32.91 -3.48 10.88
C PRO A 26 -31.88 -4.61 10.82
N ARG A 27 -31.53 -5.04 9.61
CA ARG A 27 -30.32 -5.85 9.42
C ARG A 27 -29.16 -4.97 9.86
N SER A 28 -28.74 -5.14 11.11
CA SER A 28 -27.40 -4.79 11.54
C SER A 28 -26.47 -5.47 10.55
N ALA A 29 -25.80 -4.70 9.69
CA ALA A 29 -24.70 -5.28 8.94
C ALA A 29 -23.68 -5.69 10.00
N SER A 30 -23.33 -6.98 10.03
CA SER A 30 -22.22 -7.40 10.88
C SER A 30 -20.96 -6.66 10.44
N ALA A 31 -20.03 -6.47 11.36
CA ALA A 31 -18.66 -6.08 11.01
C ALA A 31 -18.04 -7.06 9.98
N ASP A 32 -18.57 -8.28 9.88
CA ASP A 32 -18.12 -9.36 8.99
C ASP A 32 -18.88 -9.43 7.64
N SER A 33 -19.50 -8.34 7.16
CA SER A 33 -20.15 -8.36 5.83
C SER A 33 -19.13 -8.37 4.70
N ALA A 34 -19.25 -9.32 3.77
CA ALA A 34 -18.39 -9.44 2.60
C ALA A 34 -18.39 -8.17 1.72
N PRO A 35 -17.26 -7.84 1.06
CA PRO A 35 -17.26 -6.88 -0.04
C PRO A 35 -18.31 -7.26 -1.10
N ALA A 36 -19.04 -6.26 -1.59
CA ALA A 36 -20.01 -6.41 -2.65
C ALA A 36 -19.28 -6.42 -4.01
N GLY A 37 -19.42 -7.52 -4.76
CA GLY A 37 -18.72 -7.73 -6.03
C GLY A 37 -17.29 -8.25 -5.86
N ALA A 38 -16.34 -7.64 -6.57
CA ALA A 38 -14.93 -8.00 -6.53
C ALA A 38 -14.20 -7.38 -5.34
N GLY A 39 -13.24 -8.11 -4.77
CA GLY A 39 -12.44 -7.61 -3.66
C GLY A 39 -11.62 -8.69 -2.96
N TYR A 40 -10.65 -8.24 -2.17
CA TYR A 40 -9.86 -9.09 -1.28
C TYR A 40 -10.60 -9.31 0.05
N LEU A 41 -10.42 -10.50 0.61
CA LEU A 41 -10.93 -10.95 1.92
C LEU A 41 -9.77 -11.15 2.90
N VAL A 42 -8.60 -11.56 2.38
CA VAL A 42 -7.29 -11.47 3.00
C VAL A 42 -6.33 -10.97 1.94
N ASP A 43 -5.53 -9.98 2.28
CA ASP A 43 -4.49 -9.37 1.44
C ASP A 43 -3.30 -9.19 2.39
N GLU A 44 -2.40 -10.19 2.42
CA GLU A 44 -1.37 -10.30 3.44
C GLU A 44 -0.02 -10.62 2.81
N ASP A 45 0.88 -9.64 2.85
CA ASP A 45 2.23 -9.76 2.30
C ASP A 45 3.28 -10.06 3.39
N PHE A 46 2.90 -9.93 4.67
CA PHE A 46 3.78 -10.06 5.84
C PHE A 46 5.00 -9.11 5.79
N ALA A 47 4.84 -7.94 5.16
CA ALA A 47 5.92 -7.00 4.87
C ALA A 47 6.63 -6.50 6.15
N PHE A 48 5.86 -6.25 7.22
CA PHE A 48 6.35 -5.73 8.50
C PHE A 48 5.74 -6.51 9.67
N LEU A 49 6.56 -7.02 10.61
CA LEU A 49 6.09 -7.50 11.91
C LEU A 49 6.55 -6.59 13.04
N SER A 50 5.68 -6.38 14.03
CA SER A 50 6.02 -5.71 15.27
C SER A 50 7.17 -6.42 15.99
N ASN A 51 8.19 -5.68 16.44
CA ASN A 51 9.24 -6.17 17.33
C ASN A 51 9.15 -5.55 18.74
N LEU A 52 8.01 -4.91 19.06
CA LEU A 52 7.83 -4.11 20.27
C LEU A 52 7.93 -4.93 21.57
N VAL A 53 7.60 -6.23 21.50
CA VAL A 53 7.89 -7.20 22.56
C VAL A 53 8.84 -8.26 22.00
N PRO A 54 10.11 -8.31 22.46
CA PRO A 54 11.08 -9.29 21.99
C PRO A 54 10.60 -10.73 22.23
N GLY A 55 10.36 -11.48 21.14
CA GLY A 55 9.84 -12.86 21.18
C GLY A 55 8.34 -13.00 20.87
N GLU A 56 7.60 -11.89 20.73
CA GLU A 56 6.15 -11.89 20.44
C GLU A 56 5.83 -11.17 19.12
N SER A 57 6.72 -11.25 18.12
CA SER A 57 6.49 -10.67 16.80
C SER A 57 5.36 -11.40 16.05
N GLN A 58 4.19 -10.78 15.97
CA GLN A 58 3.00 -11.31 15.30
C GLN A 58 2.51 -10.35 14.21
N PRO A 59 1.96 -10.87 13.09
CA PRO A 59 1.26 -10.04 12.10
C PRO A 59 -0.09 -9.58 12.63
N SER A 60 -0.49 -8.35 12.31
CA SER A 60 -1.76 -7.76 12.75
C SER A 60 -2.95 -8.47 12.08
N GLY A 61 -4.02 -8.71 12.86
CA GLY A 61 -5.20 -9.44 12.42
C GLY A 61 -5.08 -10.97 12.47
N TRP A 62 -4.05 -11.53 13.13
CA TRP A 62 -3.78 -12.98 13.18
C TRP A 62 -3.79 -13.57 14.61
N ASP A 63 -4.53 -14.66 14.80
CA ASP A 63 -4.44 -15.52 15.98
C ASP A 63 -3.23 -16.45 15.83
N ILE A 64 -2.19 -16.28 16.66
CA ILE A 64 -0.97 -17.12 16.65
C ILE A 64 -0.94 -18.10 17.83
N ARG A 65 -0.57 -19.37 17.58
CA ARG A 65 -0.24 -20.37 18.60
C ARG A 65 1.14 -20.98 18.29
N ALA A 66 2.18 -20.38 18.85
CA ALA A 66 3.57 -20.81 18.65
C ALA A 66 4.05 -21.91 19.64
N ALA A 67 3.15 -22.77 20.15
CA ALA A 67 3.51 -23.75 21.18
C ALA A 67 4.53 -24.82 20.70
N GLY A 68 4.66 -25.01 19.39
CA GLY A 68 5.69 -25.87 18.78
C GLY A 68 7.05 -25.19 18.54
N GLY A 69 7.14 -23.87 18.60
CA GLY A 69 8.35 -23.17 18.15
C GLY A 69 8.18 -21.65 18.08
N ALA A 70 8.46 -21.05 16.92
CA ALA A 70 8.47 -19.59 16.75
C ALA A 70 8.03 -19.16 15.36
N LEU A 71 7.51 -17.92 15.29
CA LEU A 71 7.41 -17.16 14.05
C LEU A 71 8.48 -16.06 14.10
N THR A 72 9.15 -15.83 12.98
CA THR A 72 10.17 -14.78 12.85
C THR A 72 10.01 -14.14 11.49
N SER A 73 9.86 -12.82 11.42
CA SER A 73 10.03 -12.12 10.13
C SER A 73 11.48 -11.69 9.96
N ILE A 74 11.98 -11.86 8.74
CA ILE A 74 13.11 -11.09 8.25
C ILE A 74 12.49 -9.93 7.47
N TYR A 75 12.72 -8.71 7.97
CA TYR A 75 12.15 -7.45 7.47
C TYR A 75 12.00 -7.41 5.95
N ASN A 76 10.77 -7.15 5.47
CA ASN A 76 10.43 -6.96 4.06
C ASN A 76 10.93 -8.07 3.11
N ASN A 77 10.86 -9.33 3.55
CA ASN A 77 11.25 -10.47 2.72
C ASN A 77 10.23 -11.60 2.81
N THR A 78 10.05 -12.19 4.00
CA THR A 78 9.27 -13.43 4.19
C THR A 78 8.93 -13.64 5.67
N LEU A 79 7.72 -14.13 5.97
CA LEU A 79 7.45 -14.75 7.27
C LEU A 79 8.16 -16.10 7.32
N LYS A 80 9.05 -16.28 8.29
CA LYS A 80 9.63 -17.58 8.63
C LYS A 80 8.81 -18.23 9.74
N ILE A 81 8.45 -19.49 9.54
CA ILE A 81 7.84 -20.35 10.56
C ILE A 81 8.85 -21.44 10.90
N SER A 82 9.12 -21.60 12.20
CA SER A 82 10.08 -22.55 12.75
C SER A 82 9.39 -23.44 13.76
N ASP A 83 9.23 -24.73 13.45
CA ASP A 83 8.75 -25.74 14.39
C ASP A 83 9.91 -26.57 14.93
N ALA A 84 10.06 -26.59 16.26
CA ALA A 84 11.11 -27.31 16.98
C ALA A 84 10.54 -28.44 17.87
N SER A 85 9.24 -28.71 17.80
CA SER A 85 8.51 -29.61 18.68
C SER A 85 8.10 -30.90 17.97
N THR A 86 8.24 -32.02 18.69
CA THR A 86 7.74 -33.33 18.26
C THR A 86 6.40 -33.69 18.92
N LYS A 87 5.70 -32.70 19.52
CA LYS A 87 4.48 -32.91 20.32
C LYS A 87 3.36 -31.90 20.11
N LEU A 88 3.68 -30.68 19.69
CA LEU A 88 2.76 -29.55 19.62
C LEU A 88 3.09 -28.76 18.35
N PRO A 89 2.10 -28.40 17.52
CA PRO A 89 2.36 -27.65 16.30
C PRO A 89 2.53 -26.14 16.58
N VAL A 90 3.14 -25.47 15.62
CA VAL A 90 2.92 -24.05 15.36
C VAL A 90 1.66 -23.90 14.49
N SER A 91 0.79 -22.95 14.82
CA SER A 91 -0.34 -22.59 13.97
C SER A 91 -0.63 -21.10 13.99
N MET A 92 -1.19 -20.61 12.89
CA MET A 92 -1.68 -19.25 12.74
C MET A 92 -3.01 -19.25 11.98
N SER A 93 -3.94 -18.37 12.35
CA SER A 93 -5.20 -18.24 11.62
C SER A 93 -5.72 -16.81 11.57
N ARG A 94 -6.40 -16.47 10.47
CA ARG A 94 -7.05 -15.18 10.27
C ARG A 94 -8.49 -15.42 9.82
N LYS A 95 -9.43 -14.70 10.42
CA LYS A 95 -10.83 -14.69 9.98
C LYS A 95 -10.99 -13.72 8.81
N PHE A 96 -11.99 -14.00 7.98
CA PHE A 96 -12.43 -13.10 6.93
C PHE A 96 -13.96 -13.16 6.80
N PRO A 97 -14.62 -12.14 6.22
CA PRO A 97 -16.07 -12.11 6.03
C PRO A 97 -16.61 -13.39 5.41
N ALA A 98 -17.66 -13.99 5.99
CA ALA A 98 -18.13 -15.31 5.60
C ALA A 98 -18.66 -15.34 4.15
N GLN A 99 -18.29 -16.38 3.41
CA GLN A 99 -18.65 -16.57 1.99
C GLN A 99 -19.38 -17.89 1.82
N SER A 100 -20.61 -17.85 1.29
CA SER A 100 -21.47 -19.02 1.08
C SER A 100 -21.80 -19.31 -0.39
N GLU A 101 -21.36 -18.47 -1.33
CA GLU A 101 -21.75 -18.56 -2.74
C GLU A 101 -20.64 -18.04 -3.68
N GLY A 102 -20.71 -18.47 -4.95
CA GLY A 102 -19.73 -18.13 -5.96
C GLY A 102 -18.39 -18.86 -5.76
N THR A 103 -17.30 -18.18 -6.11
CA THR A 103 -15.94 -18.73 -6.12
C THR A 103 -15.02 -17.85 -5.28
N LEU A 104 -14.17 -18.49 -4.48
CA LEU A 104 -13.02 -17.86 -3.83
C LEU A 104 -11.74 -18.35 -4.49
N THR A 105 -10.78 -17.46 -4.68
CA THR A 105 -9.42 -17.82 -5.05
C THR A 105 -8.51 -17.56 -3.87
N MET A 106 -7.65 -18.52 -3.53
CA MET A 106 -6.58 -18.40 -2.54
C MET A 106 -5.24 -18.61 -3.23
N GLU A 107 -4.32 -17.66 -3.08
CA GLU A 107 -2.95 -17.73 -3.60
C GLU A 107 -1.95 -17.52 -2.48
N PHE A 108 -0.90 -18.35 -2.45
CA PHE A 108 0.22 -18.21 -1.51
C PHE A 108 1.49 -18.83 -2.08
N ARG A 109 2.65 -18.50 -1.50
CA ARG A 109 3.89 -19.27 -1.70
C ARG A 109 4.44 -19.81 -0.39
N PHE A 110 5.15 -20.92 -0.50
CA PHE A 110 5.98 -21.42 0.59
C PHE A 110 7.33 -21.94 0.07
N ARG A 111 8.37 -21.82 0.89
CA ARG A 111 9.71 -22.38 0.61
C ARG A 111 10.24 -23.09 1.85
N PRO A 112 10.24 -24.43 1.90
CA PRO A 112 10.67 -25.16 3.07
C PRO A 112 12.19 -25.40 3.04
N PHE A 113 12.86 -25.39 4.20
CA PHE A 113 14.31 -25.61 4.29
C PHE A 113 14.68 -27.10 4.28
N SER A 114 13.71 -27.96 4.64
CA SER A 114 13.76 -29.43 4.64
C SER A 114 12.43 -29.97 4.09
N VAL A 115 12.30 -31.27 3.87
CA VAL A 115 10.97 -31.89 3.68
C VAL A 115 10.29 -31.97 5.05
N ILE A 116 9.12 -31.36 5.19
CA ILE A 116 8.33 -31.29 6.44
C ILE A 116 6.95 -31.88 6.17
N ASN A 117 6.60 -32.98 6.84
CA ASN A 117 5.31 -33.67 6.67
C ASN A 117 4.21 -33.00 7.51
N GLY A 118 2.94 -33.12 7.10
CA GLY A 118 1.81 -32.63 7.88
C GLY A 118 1.73 -31.12 8.04
N LEU A 119 2.39 -30.33 7.17
CA LEU A 119 2.02 -28.93 6.97
C LEU A 119 0.63 -28.87 6.36
N HIS A 120 -0.21 -27.93 6.79
CA HIS A 120 -1.55 -27.71 6.26
C HIS A 120 -1.78 -26.21 6.02
N TRP A 121 -2.38 -25.87 4.88
CA TRP A 121 -2.90 -24.55 4.53
C TRP A 121 -4.38 -24.72 4.15
N GLN A 122 -5.28 -24.17 4.97
CA GLN A 122 -6.68 -24.53 4.97
C GLN A 122 -7.60 -23.31 4.89
N MET A 123 -8.67 -23.42 4.09
CA MET A 123 -9.84 -22.57 4.19
C MET A 123 -10.95 -23.33 4.91
N LEU A 124 -11.48 -22.75 6.00
CA LEU A 124 -12.40 -23.39 6.92
C LEU A 124 -13.75 -22.67 6.96
N GLY A 125 -14.80 -23.45 7.20
CA GLY A 125 -16.03 -22.98 7.83
C GLY A 125 -15.86 -23.09 9.34
N ASP A 126 -15.60 -21.96 10.01
CA ASP A 126 -15.26 -21.82 11.44
C ASP A 126 -14.04 -22.63 11.90
N ASN A 127 -14.23 -23.94 12.11
CA ASN A 127 -13.20 -24.90 12.54
C ASN A 127 -13.20 -26.18 11.68
N THR A 128 -14.03 -26.26 10.64
CA THR A 128 -14.13 -27.42 9.74
C THR A 128 -13.39 -27.10 8.43
N PRO A 129 -12.29 -27.81 8.09
CA PRO A 129 -11.58 -27.59 6.83
C PRO A 129 -12.44 -27.96 5.63
N GLY A 130 -12.83 -26.96 4.84
CA GLY A 130 -13.50 -27.16 3.57
C GLY A 130 -12.48 -27.49 2.49
N VAL A 131 -11.48 -26.62 2.29
CA VAL A 131 -10.35 -26.87 1.39
C VAL A 131 -9.07 -26.98 2.21
N SER A 132 -8.26 -28.01 1.94
CA SER A 132 -7.04 -28.30 2.69
C SER A 132 -5.93 -28.74 1.73
N ILE A 133 -4.93 -27.87 1.56
CA ILE A 133 -3.67 -28.21 0.91
C ILE A 133 -2.71 -28.65 2.02
N ALA A 134 -2.04 -29.79 1.83
CA ALA A 134 -1.16 -30.35 2.85
C ALA A 134 0.13 -30.94 2.27
N THR A 135 1.13 -31.18 3.12
CA THR A 135 2.25 -32.09 2.81
C THR A 135 1.96 -33.49 3.35
N SER A 136 2.17 -34.51 2.52
CA SER A 136 1.75 -35.89 2.84
C SER A 136 2.42 -36.44 4.09
N ALA A 137 1.67 -37.18 4.92
CA ALA A 137 2.15 -37.70 6.21
C ALA A 137 3.39 -38.62 6.12
N SER A 138 3.62 -39.27 4.98
CA SER A 138 4.66 -40.29 4.77
C SER A 138 5.55 -40.05 3.54
N GLY A 139 5.62 -38.83 3.00
CA GLY A 139 6.43 -38.55 1.82
C GLY A 139 6.56 -37.07 1.44
N SER A 140 7.40 -36.79 0.44
CA SER A 140 7.72 -35.44 -0.04
C SER A 140 6.73 -34.91 -1.10
N ASN A 141 5.42 -35.11 -0.88
CA ASN A 141 4.37 -34.69 -1.82
C ASN A 141 3.49 -33.60 -1.23
N LEU A 142 3.14 -32.61 -2.05
CA LEU A 142 1.97 -31.76 -1.85
C LEU A 142 0.72 -32.54 -2.24
N VAL A 143 -0.33 -32.44 -1.43
CA VAL A 143 -1.63 -33.09 -1.63
C VAL A 143 -2.77 -32.10 -1.41
N LEU A 144 -3.89 -32.35 -2.08
CA LEU A 144 -5.20 -31.82 -1.72
C LEU A 144 -5.95 -32.91 -0.93
N GLU A 145 -6.45 -32.60 0.26
CA GLU A 145 -7.34 -33.51 0.99
C GLU A 145 -8.77 -33.41 0.47
N THR A 146 -9.46 -34.55 0.41
CA THR A 146 -10.80 -34.69 -0.19
C THR A 146 -11.75 -35.51 0.69
N SER A 147 -13.04 -35.38 0.40
CA SER A 147 -14.15 -36.02 1.12
C SER A 147 -13.88 -37.48 1.53
N GLY A 148 -14.07 -37.79 2.81
CA GLY A 148 -13.89 -39.14 3.37
C GLY A 148 -12.46 -39.50 3.77
N GLY A 149 -11.55 -38.52 3.85
CA GLY A 149 -10.14 -38.72 4.18
C GLY A 149 -9.29 -39.18 2.99
N GLY A 150 -9.78 -38.96 1.77
CA GLY A 150 -9.01 -39.18 0.54
C GLY A 150 -7.99 -38.07 0.31
N THR A 151 -7.00 -38.33 -0.55
CA THR A 151 -6.02 -37.32 -0.98
C THR A 151 -5.77 -37.41 -2.49
N VAL A 152 -5.51 -36.26 -3.11
CA VAL A 152 -5.03 -36.15 -4.50
C VAL A 152 -3.61 -35.60 -4.46
N THR A 153 -2.65 -36.37 -4.96
CA THR A 153 -1.26 -35.91 -5.10
C THR A 153 -1.18 -34.81 -6.14
N LEU A 154 -0.67 -33.64 -5.73
CA LEU A 154 -0.52 -32.47 -6.60
C LEU A 154 0.84 -32.50 -7.31
N GLN A 155 1.92 -32.57 -6.54
CA GLN A 155 3.30 -32.57 -7.03
C GLN A 155 4.28 -32.95 -5.91
N ALA A 156 5.39 -33.60 -6.26
CA ALA A 156 6.53 -33.79 -5.35
C ALA A 156 7.27 -32.46 -5.11
N TYR A 157 7.60 -32.15 -3.86
CA TYR A 157 8.29 -30.93 -3.46
C TYR A 157 9.64 -31.22 -2.78
N SER A 158 10.55 -30.25 -2.85
CA SER A 158 11.94 -30.38 -2.41
C SER A 158 12.32 -29.30 -1.41
N ALA A 159 13.32 -29.60 -0.59
CA ALA A 159 13.98 -28.63 0.27
C ALA A 159 14.60 -27.48 -0.56
N ASN A 160 14.48 -26.27 -0.01
CA ASN A 160 14.98 -24.99 -0.52
C ASN A 160 14.41 -24.52 -1.88
N VAL A 161 13.33 -25.14 -2.37
CA VAL A 161 12.61 -24.70 -3.58
C VAL A 161 11.34 -23.96 -3.18
N GLU A 162 11.05 -22.82 -3.82
CA GLU A 162 9.80 -22.08 -3.64
C GLU A 162 8.68 -22.65 -4.51
N TYR A 163 7.49 -22.75 -3.93
CA TYR A 163 6.28 -23.24 -4.60
C TYR A 163 5.16 -22.23 -4.42
N GLY A 164 4.64 -21.71 -5.53
CA GLY A 164 3.39 -20.98 -5.60
C GLY A 164 2.21 -21.91 -5.77
N ILE A 165 1.16 -21.65 -5.01
CA ILE A 165 -0.07 -22.43 -4.94
C ILE A 165 -1.23 -21.50 -5.24
N LYS A 166 -2.12 -21.90 -6.15
CA LYS A 166 -3.39 -21.22 -6.44
C LYS A 166 -4.52 -22.23 -6.32
N VAL A 167 -5.53 -21.89 -5.52
CA VAL A 167 -6.71 -22.72 -5.26
C VAL A 167 -7.94 -21.93 -5.68
N ILE A 168 -8.75 -22.49 -6.56
CA ILE A 168 -10.03 -21.91 -7.00
C ILE A 168 -11.15 -22.77 -6.41
N ALA A 169 -11.83 -22.26 -5.39
CA ALA A 169 -12.84 -22.99 -4.62
C ALA A 169 -14.25 -22.50 -4.96
N ASN A 170 -15.03 -23.34 -5.65
CA ASN A 170 -16.44 -23.10 -5.93
C ASN A 170 -17.29 -23.57 -4.73
N LEU A 171 -17.93 -22.61 -4.05
CA LEU A 171 -18.71 -22.83 -2.85
C LEU A 171 -20.05 -23.53 -3.13
N SER A 172 -20.64 -23.28 -4.30
CA SER A 172 -21.94 -23.88 -4.68
C SER A 172 -21.83 -25.38 -4.98
N THR A 173 -20.74 -25.81 -5.61
CA THR A 173 -20.47 -27.23 -5.91
C THR A 173 -19.64 -27.92 -4.84
N GLN A 174 -19.07 -27.16 -3.89
CA GLN A 174 -18.08 -27.60 -2.90
C GLN A 174 -16.90 -28.37 -3.54
N LYS A 175 -16.31 -27.73 -4.56
CA LYS A 175 -15.20 -28.28 -5.34
C LYS A 175 -14.07 -27.28 -5.53
N ALA A 176 -12.85 -27.78 -5.63
CA ALA A 176 -11.64 -26.99 -5.86
C ALA A 176 -10.87 -27.45 -7.10
N ASP A 177 -10.36 -26.46 -7.85
CA ASP A 177 -9.21 -26.62 -8.74
C ASP A 177 -7.95 -26.15 -8.00
N VAL A 178 -6.81 -26.81 -8.23
CA VAL A 178 -5.53 -26.48 -7.59
C VAL A 178 -4.40 -26.46 -8.61
N TYR A 179 -3.64 -25.36 -8.61
CA TYR A 179 -2.48 -25.14 -9.45
C TYR A 179 -1.22 -25.06 -8.57
N VAL A 180 -0.10 -25.58 -9.08
CA VAL A 180 1.23 -25.47 -8.48
C VAL A 180 2.19 -24.90 -9.51
N ASN A 181 2.83 -23.77 -9.19
CA ASN A 181 3.67 -22.99 -10.10
C ASN A 181 2.99 -22.75 -11.46
N GLY A 182 1.74 -22.27 -11.42
CA GLY A 182 0.91 -22.00 -12.60
C GLY A 182 0.28 -23.23 -13.29
N ILE A 183 0.67 -24.46 -12.96
CA ILE A 183 0.17 -25.68 -13.64
C ILE A 183 -0.96 -26.33 -12.85
N LEU A 184 -2.08 -26.61 -13.49
CA LEU A 184 -3.24 -27.30 -12.92
C LEU A 184 -2.84 -28.73 -12.53
N ARG A 185 -2.90 -29.04 -11.23
CA ARG A 185 -2.54 -30.35 -10.65
C ARG A 185 -3.75 -31.15 -10.19
N ALA A 186 -4.82 -30.50 -9.80
CA ALA A 186 -6.09 -31.14 -9.46
C ALA A 186 -7.24 -30.29 -10.03
N THR A 187 -8.26 -30.94 -10.62
CA THR A 187 -9.44 -30.24 -11.13
C THR A 187 -10.74 -30.80 -10.57
N SER A 188 -11.69 -29.91 -10.25
CA SER A 188 -13.06 -30.23 -9.82
C SER A 188 -13.14 -31.27 -8.70
N GLN A 189 -12.17 -31.26 -7.79
CA GLN A 189 -12.06 -32.21 -6.67
C GLN A 189 -12.96 -31.77 -5.52
N ASN A 190 -13.58 -32.72 -4.83
CA ASN A 190 -14.44 -32.42 -3.69
C ASN A 190 -13.65 -31.77 -2.55
N PHE A 191 -14.30 -30.86 -1.83
CA PHE A 191 -13.82 -30.37 -0.53
C PHE A 191 -13.51 -31.53 0.44
N ALA A 192 -12.57 -31.30 1.36
CA ALA A 192 -12.17 -32.25 2.40
C ALA A 192 -13.34 -32.60 3.33
N ASN A 193 -14.13 -31.58 3.70
CA ASN A 193 -15.38 -31.72 4.44
C ASN A 193 -16.44 -30.80 3.83
N ALA A 194 -17.72 -31.14 4.05
CA ALA A 194 -18.81 -30.25 3.65
C ALA A 194 -18.79 -28.96 4.51
N ALA A 195 -18.93 -27.80 3.86
CA ALA A 195 -18.96 -26.49 4.52
C ALA A 195 -20.02 -25.60 3.88
N SER A 196 -20.91 -25.03 4.69
CA SER A 196 -21.96 -24.10 4.23
C SER A 196 -21.43 -22.70 3.92
N ALA A 197 -20.28 -22.35 4.46
CA ALA A 197 -19.53 -21.14 4.16
C ALA A 197 -18.04 -21.35 4.48
N LEU A 198 -17.16 -20.54 3.87
CA LEU A 198 -15.77 -20.38 4.29
C LEU A 198 -15.58 -18.98 4.88
N ASN A 199 -14.91 -18.87 6.02
CA ASN A 199 -14.76 -17.59 6.77
C ASN A 199 -13.43 -17.48 7.55
N ARG A 200 -12.52 -18.42 7.36
CA ARG A 200 -11.23 -18.46 8.07
C ARG A 200 -10.17 -19.15 7.25
N PHE A 201 -8.96 -18.62 7.30
CA PHE A 201 -7.75 -19.30 6.88
C PHE A 201 -7.00 -19.83 8.11
N GLN A 202 -6.41 -21.02 8.00
CA GLN A 202 -5.49 -21.55 9.00
C GLN A 202 -4.29 -22.21 8.35
N LEU A 203 -3.10 -21.92 8.89
CA LEU A 203 -1.87 -22.65 8.65
C LEU A 203 -1.50 -23.41 9.93
N THR A 204 -1.15 -24.69 9.81
CA THR A 204 -0.72 -25.55 10.93
C THR A 204 0.42 -26.47 10.52
N THR A 205 1.41 -26.65 11.38
CA THR A 205 2.51 -27.62 11.18
C THR A 205 2.15 -29.02 11.68
N GLY A 206 2.94 -30.03 11.30
CA GLY A 206 2.70 -31.41 11.72
C GLY A 206 3.04 -31.63 13.20
N VAL A 207 2.13 -32.24 13.97
CA VAL A 207 2.26 -32.47 15.44
C VAL A 207 3.56 -33.20 15.85
N ALA A 208 4.18 -33.94 14.93
CA ALA A 208 5.45 -34.65 15.11
C ALA A 208 6.52 -34.28 14.07
N SER A 209 6.40 -33.14 13.39
CA SER A 209 7.27 -32.74 12.27
C SER A 209 7.90 -31.38 12.52
N THR A 210 9.22 -31.39 12.77
CA THR A 210 10.02 -30.20 12.94
C THR A 210 10.57 -29.68 11.61
N GLY A 211 10.88 -28.39 11.56
CA GLY A 211 11.52 -27.77 10.41
C GLY A 211 11.22 -26.29 10.27
N ASP A 212 11.94 -25.68 9.34
CA ASP A 212 11.84 -24.27 8.97
C ASP A 212 11.23 -24.14 7.58
N PHE A 213 10.36 -23.14 7.39
CA PHE A 213 9.89 -22.73 6.07
C PHE A 213 9.54 -21.25 6.01
N PHE A 214 9.61 -20.67 4.82
CA PHE A 214 9.05 -19.36 4.52
C PHE A 214 7.63 -19.48 3.98
N PHE A 215 6.79 -18.49 4.27
CA PHE A 215 5.42 -18.36 3.80
C PHE A 215 5.11 -16.88 3.51
N THR A 216 4.78 -16.52 2.27
CA THR A 216 4.30 -15.19 1.85
C THR A 216 4.09 -15.19 0.32
N PRO A 217 3.15 -14.41 -0.25
CA PRO A 217 2.04 -13.76 0.43
C PRO A 217 0.96 -14.79 0.80
N LEU A 218 -0.15 -14.33 1.36
CA LEU A 218 -1.44 -15.00 1.34
C LEU A 218 -2.52 -14.03 0.87
N HIS A 219 -3.03 -14.25 -0.34
CA HIS A 219 -4.15 -13.48 -0.88
C HIS A 219 -5.38 -14.40 -0.99
N ILE A 220 -6.52 -13.98 -0.47
CA ILE A 220 -7.82 -14.64 -0.63
C ILE A 220 -8.78 -13.60 -1.18
N TYR A 221 -9.35 -13.83 -2.37
CA TYR A 221 -10.19 -12.84 -3.06
C TYR A 221 -11.36 -13.48 -3.80
N LYS A 222 -12.31 -12.64 -4.23
CA LYS A 222 -13.56 -13.02 -4.92
C LYS A 222 -13.92 -12.04 -6.04
N GLY A 223 -14.84 -12.45 -6.92
CA GLY A 223 -15.54 -11.57 -7.87
C GLY A 223 -14.76 -11.07 -9.09
N TYR A 224 -13.45 -11.33 -9.14
CA TYR A 224 -12.62 -11.07 -10.33
C TYR A 224 -12.82 -12.14 -11.41
N ALA A 225 -12.97 -11.72 -12.66
CA ALA A 225 -12.89 -12.58 -13.84
C ALA A 225 -11.43 -12.82 -14.26
N VAL A 226 -10.59 -11.81 -14.06
CA VAL A 226 -9.12 -11.93 -14.07
C VAL A 226 -8.59 -11.19 -12.85
N ASN A 227 -7.73 -11.85 -12.08
CA ASN A 227 -6.81 -11.23 -11.13
C ASN A 227 -5.49 -11.98 -11.29
N GLU A 228 -4.52 -11.36 -11.96
CA GLU A 228 -3.24 -11.97 -12.28
C GLU A 228 -2.10 -11.03 -11.90
N LYS A 229 -1.50 -11.35 -10.75
CA LYS A 229 -0.27 -10.76 -10.20
C LYS A 229 0.88 -11.78 -10.17
N LEU A 230 0.72 -12.94 -10.81
CA LEU A 230 1.74 -14.00 -10.91
C LEU A 230 2.27 -14.55 -9.56
N LEU A 231 1.60 -14.24 -8.45
CA LEU A 231 2.04 -14.60 -7.09
C LEU A 231 2.15 -16.11 -6.87
N SER A 232 1.37 -16.91 -7.62
CA SER A 232 1.38 -18.37 -7.60
C SER A 232 2.30 -19.01 -8.66
N VAL A 233 3.12 -18.22 -9.37
CA VAL A 233 4.09 -18.68 -10.37
C VAL A 233 5.50 -18.20 -10.03
N THR A 234 6.40 -19.14 -9.75
CA THR A 234 7.81 -18.82 -9.49
C THR A 234 8.59 -18.74 -10.82
N PRO A 235 9.47 -17.74 -11.04
CA PRO A 235 10.26 -17.64 -12.26
C PRO A 235 11.11 -18.88 -12.56
N GLU A 236 11.61 -19.54 -11.51
CA GLU A 236 12.42 -20.77 -11.58
C GLU A 236 11.64 -21.97 -12.16
N SER A 237 10.31 -21.92 -12.14
CA SER A 237 9.47 -22.96 -12.75
C SER A 237 9.48 -22.93 -14.27
N GLY A 238 9.82 -21.79 -14.89
CA GLY A 238 9.74 -21.58 -16.33
C GLY A 238 8.32 -21.61 -16.91
N ASN A 239 7.28 -21.67 -16.07
CA ASN A 239 5.90 -21.81 -16.49
C ASN A 239 5.24 -20.45 -16.76
N LEU A 240 4.14 -20.50 -17.54
CA LEU A 240 3.08 -19.51 -17.52
C LEU A 240 1.87 -20.10 -16.77
N PRO A 241 0.97 -19.27 -16.19
CA PRO A 241 -0.25 -19.79 -15.60
C PRO A 241 -1.11 -20.46 -16.69
N GLN A 242 -1.47 -21.73 -16.48
CA GLN A 242 -2.02 -22.62 -17.52
C GLN A 242 -3.43 -22.22 -17.99
N ASP A 243 -4.14 -21.38 -17.25
CA ASP A 243 -5.41 -20.77 -17.62
C ASP A 243 -5.25 -19.56 -18.58
N TRP A 244 -4.02 -19.27 -19.03
CA TRP A 244 -3.70 -18.37 -20.13
C TRP A 244 -3.24 -19.12 -21.38
N THR A 245 -3.64 -18.63 -22.56
CA THR A 245 -3.22 -19.15 -23.86
C THR A 245 -2.17 -18.24 -24.50
N ALA A 246 -1.00 -18.79 -24.83
CA ALA A 246 0.09 -18.07 -25.47
C ALA A 246 0.35 -18.57 -26.90
N VAL A 247 0.67 -17.64 -27.81
CA VAL A 247 1.19 -17.91 -29.16
C VAL A 247 2.52 -17.17 -29.28
N LEU A 248 3.61 -17.93 -29.42
CA LEU A 248 4.97 -17.40 -29.26
C LEU A 248 5.66 -17.04 -30.58
N ASN A 249 5.32 -17.70 -31.71
CA ASN A 249 5.89 -17.44 -33.03
C ASN A 249 7.41 -17.19 -33.06
N GLY A 250 8.19 -17.95 -32.28
CA GLY A 250 9.66 -17.84 -32.19
C GLY A 250 10.20 -16.83 -31.17
N GLY A 251 9.38 -15.92 -30.64
CA GLY A 251 9.70 -15.10 -29.47
C GLY A 251 9.46 -15.84 -28.14
N THR A 252 9.59 -15.15 -27.01
CA THR A 252 9.36 -15.73 -25.68
C THR A 252 8.36 -14.93 -24.84
N ILE A 253 7.56 -15.63 -24.04
CA ILE A 253 6.73 -15.07 -22.97
C ILE A 253 7.02 -15.90 -21.72
N GLN A 254 7.44 -15.26 -20.64
CA GLN A 254 7.82 -15.93 -19.39
C GLN A 254 7.51 -15.06 -18.18
N VAL A 255 7.27 -15.67 -17.02
CA VAL A 255 7.30 -14.96 -15.74
C VAL A 255 8.76 -14.68 -15.37
N ALA A 256 9.09 -13.43 -15.03
CA ALA A 256 10.44 -13.02 -14.66
C ALA A 256 10.42 -11.97 -13.54
N GLN A 257 11.46 -11.96 -12.72
CA GLN A 257 11.57 -11.01 -11.62
C GLN A 257 12.01 -9.63 -12.11
N MET A 258 11.36 -8.58 -11.61
CA MET A 258 11.83 -7.18 -11.66
C MET A 258 11.54 -6.51 -10.32
N LEU A 259 12.58 -6.01 -9.64
CA LEU A 259 12.48 -5.36 -8.32
C LEU A 259 11.91 -3.93 -8.44
N SER A 260 10.67 -3.85 -8.94
CA SER A 260 9.98 -2.61 -9.33
C SER A 260 8.75 -2.30 -8.46
N ALA A 261 8.37 -3.21 -7.56
CA ALA A 261 7.27 -3.06 -6.62
C ALA A 261 7.68 -3.63 -5.24
N PRO A 262 6.92 -3.35 -4.17
CA PRO A 262 7.17 -3.92 -2.86
C PRO A 262 7.19 -5.45 -2.88
N LYS A 263 8.03 -6.05 -2.04
CA LYS A 263 8.01 -7.50 -1.86
C LYS A 263 6.73 -7.90 -1.11
N PRO A 264 6.15 -9.07 -1.44
CA PRO A 264 6.72 -10.14 -2.26
C PRO A 264 6.35 -10.06 -3.75
N ASP A 265 5.55 -9.08 -4.19
CA ASP A 265 5.09 -8.92 -5.58
C ASP A 265 6.17 -8.30 -6.50
N VAL A 266 7.12 -9.13 -6.93
CA VAL A 266 8.27 -8.72 -7.77
C VAL A 266 8.37 -9.49 -9.09
N ASN A 267 7.30 -10.19 -9.48
CA ASN A 267 7.25 -11.03 -10.68
C ASN A 267 6.30 -10.42 -11.71
N SER A 268 6.76 -10.28 -12.95
CA SER A 268 5.96 -9.73 -14.05
C SER A 268 6.11 -10.59 -15.31
N LEU A 269 5.17 -10.50 -16.25
CA LEU A 269 5.27 -11.18 -17.55
C LEU A 269 6.26 -10.43 -18.44
N LYS A 270 7.37 -11.07 -18.79
CA LYS A 270 8.33 -10.60 -19.79
C LYS A 270 7.96 -11.15 -21.15
N ILE A 271 7.69 -10.26 -22.11
CA ILE A 271 7.36 -10.57 -23.51
C ILE A 271 8.52 -10.08 -24.38
N ASP A 272 9.28 -11.00 -24.97
CA ASP A 272 10.40 -10.70 -25.86
C ASP A 272 10.10 -11.13 -27.29
N ALA A 273 9.77 -10.15 -28.13
CA ALA A 273 9.44 -10.36 -29.53
C ALA A 273 10.65 -10.26 -30.48
N SER A 274 11.87 -10.07 -29.97
CA SER A 274 13.09 -9.88 -30.79
C SER A 274 13.31 -11.00 -31.80
N ALA A 275 13.14 -12.25 -31.38
CA ALA A 275 13.27 -13.45 -32.20
C ALA A 275 11.98 -13.87 -32.96
N SER A 276 10.88 -13.14 -32.78
CA SER A 276 9.58 -13.54 -33.36
C SER A 276 9.57 -13.47 -34.89
N THR A 277 8.84 -14.39 -35.53
CA THR A 277 8.59 -14.43 -36.98
C THR A 277 7.19 -13.96 -37.36
N GLY A 278 6.34 -13.69 -36.35
CA GLY A 278 4.97 -13.21 -36.50
C GLY A 278 4.44 -12.63 -35.19
N SER A 279 3.21 -12.11 -35.21
CA SER A 279 2.55 -11.54 -34.03
C SER A 279 2.48 -12.55 -32.89
N MET A 280 2.89 -12.15 -31.69
CA MET A 280 2.74 -12.97 -30.49
C MET A 280 1.44 -12.59 -29.77
N THR A 281 0.82 -13.53 -29.07
CA THR A 281 -0.37 -13.23 -28.25
C THR A 281 -0.32 -13.92 -26.89
N LEU A 282 -0.88 -13.27 -25.87
CA LEU A 282 -1.20 -13.87 -24.58
C LEU A 282 -2.64 -13.49 -24.24
N GLY A 283 -3.51 -14.45 -23.94
CA GLY A 283 -4.92 -14.13 -23.67
C GLY A 283 -5.59 -15.11 -22.72
N LYS A 284 -6.65 -14.61 -22.07
CA LYS A 284 -7.48 -15.36 -21.11
C LYS A 284 -8.95 -15.11 -21.42
N SER A 285 -9.71 -16.20 -21.45
CA SER A 285 -11.17 -16.16 -21.57
C SER A 285 -11.80 -16.37 -20.18
N PHE A 286 -12.98 -15.80 -19.97
CA PHE A 286 -13.70 -15.84 -18.70
C PHE A 286 -15.22 -15.81 -18.92
N ALA A 287 -16.00 -16.00 -17.87
CA ALA A 287 -17.47 -15.96 -17.96
C ALA A 287 -17.93 -14.54 -18.36
N ALA A 288 -18.81 -14.47 -19.37
CA ALA A 288 -19.20 -13.20 -20.00
C ALA A 288 -19.82 -12.20 -19.00
N ILE A 289 -19.29 -10.97 -18.98
CA ILE A 289 -19.78 -9.85 -18.19
C ILE A 289 -20.59 -8.92 -19.11
N SER A 290 -21.88 -8.72 -18.82
CA SER A 290 -22.81 -7.85 -19.58
C SER A 290 -23.07 -6.49 -18.94
N GLY A 291 -22.81 -6.35 -17.64
CA GLY A 291 -22.86 -5.06 -16.94
C GLY A 291 -21.59 -4.23 -17.16
N ASP A 292 -21.57 -3.04 -16.56
CA ASP A 292 -20.36 -2.22 -16.50
C ASP A 292 -19.21 -3.00 -15.84
N LEU A 293 -18.00 -2.84 -16.36
CA LEU A 293 -16.82 -3.56 -15.89
C LEU A 293 -15.58 -2.66 -15.91
N THR A 294 -14.61 -3.01 -15.08
CA THR A 294 -13.28 -2.41 -15.11
C THR A 294 -12.28 -3.46 -15.58
N ALA A 295 -11.41 -3.06 -16.50
CA ALA A 295 -10.22 -3.79 -16.88
C ALA A 295 -8.98 -2.92 -16.65
N GLU A 296 -7.99 -3.47 -15.98
CA GLU A 296 -6.76 -2.76 -15.61
C GLU A 296 -5.54 -3.65 -15.81
N TYR A 297 -4.42 -3.04 -16.17
CA TYR A 297 -3.13 -3.71 -16.29
C TYR A 297 -1.99 -2.68 -16.28
N LYS A 298 -0.80 -3.09 -15.87
CA LYS A 298 0.41 -2.28 -15.92
C LYS A 298 1.32 -2.74 -17.05
N ILE A 299 1.88 -1.80 -17.81
CA ILE A 299 2.86 -2.10 -18.87
C ILE A 299 4.18 -1.36 -18.65
N PHE A 300 5.28 -1.96 -19.06
CA PHE A 300 6.58 -1.30 -19.13
C PHE A 300 7.30 -1.62 -20.43
N ILE A 301 7.83 -0.58 -21.06
CA ILE A 301 8.42 -0.64 -22.40
C ILE A 301 9.81 0.03 -22.33
N PRO A 302 10.91 -0.75 -22.29
CA PRO A 302 12.28 -0.22 -22.15
C PRO A 302 12.69 0.77 -23.25
N ALA A 303 12.18 0.59 -24.47
CA ALA A 303 12.44 1.44 -25.62
C ALA A 303 11.17 1.59 -26.46
N LYS A 304 10.81 2.81 -26.87
CA LYS A 304 9.56 3.07 -27.63
C LYS A 304 9.42 2.11 -28.80
N THR A 305 8.32 1.36 -28.80
CA THR A 305 8.05 0.25 -29.72
C THR A 305 6.55 0.24 -30.02
N ASP A 306 6.19 0.39 -31.29
CA ASP A 306 4.80 0.38 -31.74
C ASP A 306 4.25 -1.05 -31.88
N GLY A 307 2.94 -1.22 -31.73
CA GLY A 307 2.26 -2.49 -31.96
C GLY A 307 2.22 -3.45 -30.78
N LEU A 308 2.52 -3.00 -29.56
CA LEU A 308 1.94 -3.62 -28.37
C LEU A 308 0.45 -3.31 -28.38
N ALA A 309 -0.42 -4.29 -28.15
CA ALA A 309 -1.84 -4.05 -27.97
C ALA A 309 -2.41 -4.84 -26.79
N ALA A 310 -3.47 -4.30 -26.20
CA ALA A 310 -4.35 -4.95 -25.25
C ALA A 310 -5.81 -4.78 -25.74
N GLU A 311 -6.58 -5.85 -25.68
CA GLU A 311 -7.92 -5.94 -26.26
C GLU A 311 -8.89 -6.57 -25.27
N LEU A 312 -10.04 -5.92 -25.07
CA LEU A 312 -11.22 -6.55 -24.49
C LEU A 312 -12.01 -7.25 -25.60
N ARG A 313 -12.50 -8.45 -25.31
CA ARG A 313 -12.98 -9.39 -26.33
C ARG A 313 -14.43 -9.81 -26.06
N SER A 314 -15.16 -10.04 -27.14
CA SER A 314 -16.50 -10.63 -27.15
C SER A 314 -16.46 -11.76 -28.18
N GLY A 315 -16.10 -12.95 -27.72
CA GLY A 315 -15.69 -14.08 -28.54
C GLY A 315 -14.56 -13.73 -29.52
N SER A 316 -14.86 -13.81 -30.81
CA SER A 316 -13.92 -13.46 -31.89
C SER A 316 -13.80 -11.95 -32.17
N THR A 317 -14.68 -11.11 -31.60
CA THR A 317 -14.72 -9.66 -31.84
C THR A 317 -13.92 -8.89 -30.79
N THR A 318 -13.25 -7.82 -31.19
CA THR A 318 -12.62 -6.87 -30.26
C THR A 318 -13.64 -5.79 -29.87
N ALA A 319 -13.94 -5.67 -28.58
CA ALA A 319 -14.84 -4.66 -28.05
C ALA A 319 -14.16 -3.29 -27.97
N LEU A 320 -12.92 -3.27 -27.49
CA LEU A 320 -12.05 -2.10 -27.39
C LEU A 320 -10.60 -2.55 -27.46
N LYS A 321 -9.73 -1.73 -28.06
CA LYS A 321 -8.29 -1.97 -28.21
C LYS A 321 -7.50 -0.74 -27.80
N LEU A 322 -6.55 -0.93 -26.89
CA LEU A 322 -5.48 0.01 -26.56
C LEU A 322 -4.18 -0.50 -27.18
N PHE A 323 -3.35 0.38 -27.75
CA PHE A 323 -2.10 -0.05 -28.40
C PHE A 323 -1.05 1.06 -28.50
N THR A 324 0.21 0.70 -28.75
CA THR A 324 1.26 1.67 -29.10
C THR A 324 1.30 1.94 -30.60
N SER A 325 1.34 3.22 -31.00
CA SER A 325 1.52 3.65 -32.39
C SER A 325 2.12 5.05 -32.47
N ASN A 326 2.99 5.29 -33.46
CA ASN A 326 3.74 6.53 -33.65
C ASN A 326 4.50 6.97 -32.38
N GLY A 327 4.99 6.00 -31.58
CA GLY A 327 5.65 6.25 -30.31
C GLY A 327 4.73 6.75 -29.18
N LYS A 328 3.39 6.63 -29.33
CA LYS A 328 2.37 7.05 -28.35
C LYS A 328 1.49 5.88 -27.95
N LEU A 329 0.80 6.01 -26.82
CA LEU A 329 -0.36 5.18 -26.48
C LEU A 329 -1.57 5.72 -27.22
N SER A 330 -2.35 4.81 -27.78
CA SER A 330 -3.49 5.09 -28.65
C SER A 330 -4.64 4.12 -28.36
N TYR A 331 -5.85 4.46 -28.78
CA TYR A 331 -6.98 3.52 -28.82
C TYR A 331 -7.53 3.39 -30.25
N GLU A 332 -8.20 2.27 -30.53
CA GLU A 332 -8.85 2.03 -31.81
C GLU A 332 -10.34 2.42 -31.70
N THR A 333 -10.79 3.32 -32.56
CA THR A 333 -12.22 3.65 -32.66
C THR A 333 -13.03 2.48 -33.24
N ALA A 334 -14.34 2.47 -33.02
CA ALA A 334 -15.25 1.50 -33.64
C ALA A 334 -15.18 1.43 -35.19
N ALA A 335 -14.60 2.43 -35.85
CA ALA A 335 -14.35 2.46 -37.29
C ALA A 335 -12.95 1.94 -37.69
N GLY A 336 -12.18 1.35 -36.77
CA GLY A 336 -10.81 0.87 -37.01
C GLY A 336 -9.76 1.97 -37.12
N THR A 337 -10.11 3.22 -36.84
CA THR A 337 -9.17 4.37 -36.94
C THR A 337 -8.42 4.57 -35.61
N PRO A 338 -7.08 4.65 -35.61
CA PRO A 338 -6.29 5.02 -34.43
C PRO A 338 -6.60 6.44 -33.94
N VAL A 339 -6.66 6.61 -32.61
CA VAL A 339 -6.68 7.92 -31.95
C VAL A 339 -5.59 7.94 -30.89
N GLU A 340 -4.67 8.90 -31.01
CA GLU A 340 -3.61 9.13 -30.03
C GLU A 340 -4.21 9.53 -28.68
N LEU A 341 -3.72 8.92 -27.60
CA LEU A 341 -4.22 9.11 -26.24
C LEU A 341 -3.17 9.74 -25.33
N TYR A 342 -1.90 9.33 -25.42
CA TYR A 342 -0.83 9.84 -24.54
C TYR A 342 0.58 9.63 -25.09
N ASP A 343 1.45 10.63 -24.96
CA ASP A 343 2.88 10.50 -25.29
C ASP A 343 3.64 9.86 -24.13
N TYR A 344 3.68 8.52 -24.14
CA TYR A 344 4.35 7.74 -23.10
C TYR A 344 5.88 7.84 -23.19
N LYS A 345 6.55 7.64 -22.06
CA LYS A 345 8.01 7.55 -21.94
C LYS A 345 8.48 6.10 -22.04
N ALA A 346 9.62 5.88 -22.66
CA ALA A 346 10.35 4.62 -22.53
C ALA A 346 10.91 4.48 -21.10
N ASN A 347 11.22 3.25 -20.68
CA ASN A 347 11.75 2.93 -19.35
C ASN A 347 10.87 3.38 -18.18
N LEU A 348 9.55 3.44 -18.37
CA LEU A 348 8.59 3.81 -17.32
C LEU A 348 7.38 2.86 -17.33
N TRP A 349 6.92 2.45 -16.15
CA TRP A 349 5.69 1.66 -16.01
C TRP A 349 4.46 2.55 -16.16
N TYR A 350 3.42 2.08 -16.82
CA TYR A 350 2.14 2.78 -16.96
C TYR A 350 0.98 1.91 -16.47
N ARG A 351 0.16 2.43 -15.56
CA ARG A 351 -1.11 1.84 -15.12
C ARG A 351 -2.21 2.24 -16.09
N LEU A 352 -2.71 1.30 -16.88
CA LEU A 352 -3.78 1.52 -17.86
C LEU A 352 -5.08 0.92 -17.33
N LYS A 353 -6.15 1.73 -17.26
CA LYS A 353 -7.47 1.30 -16.79
C LYS A 353 -8.55 1.71 -17.79
N VAL A 354 -9.46 0.78 -18.08
CA VAL A 354 -10.66 0.95 -18.90
C VAL A 354 -11.87 0.70 -18.03
N VAL A 355 -12.80 1.66 -17.97
CA VAL A 355 -14.15 1.44 -17.45
C VAL A 355 -15.09 1.30 -18.64
N LEU A 356 -15.50 0.07 -18.93
CA LEU A 356 -16.34 -0.26 -20.09
C LEU A 356 -17.81 -0.32 -19.66
N LYS A 357 -18.70 0.27 -20.48
CA LYS A 357 -20.14 0.41 -20.22
C LYS A 357 -20.94 -0.22 -21.38
N PRO A 358 -21.06 -1.57 -21.47
CA PRO A 358 -21.63 -2.25 -22.64
C PRO A 358 -23.02 -1.75 -23.04
N ALA A 359 -23.89 -1.48 -22.08
CA ALA A 359 -25.27 -1.04 -22.30
C ALA A 359 -25.40 0.33 -23.01
N SER A 360 -24.38 1.18 -22.93
CA SER A 360 -24.33 2.48 -23.62
C SER A 360 -23.34 2.50 -24.80
N HIS A 361 -22.66 1.37 -25.06
CA HIS A 361 -21.55 1.24 -25.99
C HIS A 361 -20.41 2.26 -25.76
N LYS A 362 -20.15 2.59 -24.49
CA LYS A 362 -19.12 3.57 -24.07
C LYS A 362 -17.97 2.96 -23.29
N ALA A 363 -16.84 3.66 -23.25
CA ALA A 363 -15.75 3.41 -22.31
C ALA A 363 -15.09 4.72 -21.85
N ASP A 364 -14.56 4.71 -20.62
CA ASP A 364 -13.66 5.74 -20.10
C ASP A 364 -12.24 5.16 -19.99
N LEU A 365 -11.25 5.89 -20.48
CA LEU A 365 -9.86 5.47 -20.59
C LEU A 365 -8.98 6.28 -19.64
N TYR A 366 -8.23 5.59 -18.78
CA TYR A 366 -7.39 6.19 -17.75
C TYR A 366 -5.94 5.73 -17.90
N ILE A 367 -5.00 6.64 -17.61
CA ILE A 367 -3.56 6.39 -17.55
C ILE A 367 -3.04 6.95 -16.24
N ASN A 368 -2.31 6.14 -15.47
CA ASN A 368 -1.73 6.47 -14.16
C ASN A 368 -2.77 7.12 -13.21
N GLY A 369 -4.02 6.64 -13.22
CA GLY A 369 -5.11 7.18 -12.41
C GLY A 369 -5.81 8.45 -12.94
N LYS A 370 -5.38 9.03 -14.08
CA LYS A 370 -6.03 10.20 -14.70
C LYS A 370 -6.87 9.79 -15.91
N LEU A 371 -8.09 10.32 -16.00
CA LEU A 371 -8.97 10.20 -17.16
C LEU A 371 -8.34 10.91 -18.38
N GLN A 372 -8.08 10.17 -19.46
CA GLN A 372 -7.52 10.70 -20.71
C GLN A 372 -8.57 10.84 -21.82
N ALA A 373 -9.57 9.96 -21.85
CA ALA A 373 -10.73 10.08 -22.74
C ALA A 373 -11.98 9.53 -22.06
N ALA A 374 -13.09 10.26 -22.15
CA ALA A 374 -14.39 9.89 -21.60
C ALA A 374 -15.35 9.48 -22.72
N ASP A 375 -16.25 8.53 -22.41
CA ASP A 375 -17.32 8.06 -23.28
C ASP A 375 -16.89 7.80 -24.74
N VAL A 376 -15.73 7.17 -24.95
CA VAL A 376 -15.29 6.72 -26.27
C VAL A 376 -16.21 5.60 -26.77
N ASN A 377 -16.49 5.56 -28.07
CA ASN A 377 -17.35 4.52 -28.65
C ASN A 377 -16.60 3.18 -28.73
N ILE A 378 -17.18 2.14 -28.15
CA ILE A 378 -16.74 0.74 -28.30
C ILE A 378 -17.32 0.15 -29.60
N ALA A 379 -16.88 -1.04 -30.00
CA ALA A 379 -17.43 -1.71 -31.19
C ALA A 379 -18.96 -1.92 -31.10
N SER A 380 -19.67 -1.78 -32.23
CA SER A 380 -21.13 -1.93 -32.28
C SER A 380 -21.57 -3.37 -32.04
N GLY A 381 -22.67 -3.57 -31.30
CA GLY A 381 -23.25 -4.89 -31.05
C GLY A 381 -22.60 -5.68 -29.91
N ILE A 382 -21.63 -5.09 -29.20
CA ILE A 382 -21.06 -5.67 -27.98
C ILE A 382 -22.06 -5.55 -26.83
N ALA A 383 -22.66 -6.67 -26.45
CA ALA A 383 -23.56 -6.80 -25.29
C ALA A 383 -22.88 -7.37 -24.04
N SER A 384 -21.71 -8.01 -24.19
CA SER A 384 -20.91 -8.55 -23.10
C SER A 384 -19.46 -8.77 -23.52
N VAL A 385 -18.55 -8.82 -22.55
CA VAL A 385 -17.12 -9.12 -22.74
C VAL A 385 -16.76 -10.41 -22.00
N ASP A 386 -15.99 -11.28 -22.64
CA ASP A 386 -15.66 -12.65 -22.20
C ASP A 386 -14.17 -12.99 -22.31
N GLY A 387 -13.31 -12.02 -22.64
CA GLY A 387 -11.88 -12.23 -22.67
C GLY A 387 -11.04 -10.96 -22.67
N ILE A 388 -9.76 -11.13 -22.31
CA ILE A 388 -8.70 -10.13 -22.46
C ILE A 388 -7.54 -10.75 -23.26
N ARG A 389 -6.97 -9.99 -24.19
CA ARG A 389 -5.83 -10.42 -25.02
C ARG A 389 -4.79 -9.32 -25.11
N PHE A 390 -3.53 -9.70 -24.96
CA PHE A 390 -2.36 -8.89 -25.25
C PHE A 390 -1.67 -9.44 -26.50
N SER A 391 -1.10 -8.56 -27.32
CA SER A 391 -0.40 -8.98 -28.53
C SER A 391 0.76 -8.06 -28.93
N THR A 392 1.73 -8.61 -29.66
CA THR A 392 2.81 -7.87 -30.32
C THR A 392 2.61 -7.82 -31.82
N SER A 393 3.16 -6.82 -32.51
CA SER A 393 3.15 -6.73 -33.97
C SER A 393 4.13 -7.73 -34.59
N ALA A 394 3.79 -8.25 -35.78
CA ALA A 394 4.72 -9.05 -36.59
C ALA A 394 5.87 -8.20 -37.19
N ALA A 395 5.63 -6.89 -37.39
CA ALA A 395 6.59 -5.97 -38.00
C ALA A 395 7.54 -5.36 -36.96
N ASN A 396 7.04 -5.06 -35.75
CA ASN A 396 7.78 -4.34 -34.73
C ASN A 396 8.15 -5.29 -33.59
N LYS A 397 9.46 -5.49 -33.42
CA LYS A 397 10.01 -6.48 -32.49
C LYS A 397 10.69 -5.75 -31.34
N GLY A 398 10.24 -5.99 -30.12
CA GLY A 398 10.79 -5.36 -28.92
C GLY A 398 10.55 -6.19 -27.67
N LEU A 399 11.18 -5.74 -26.58
CA LEU A 399 10.97 -6.27 -25.24
C LEU A 399 9.90 -5.44 -24.54
N MET A 400 8.93 -6.08 -23.91
CA MET A 400 7.84 -5.44 -23.15
C MET A 400 7.56 -6.25 -21.88
N TRP A 401 7.01 -5.59 -20.88
CA TRP A 401 6.60 -6.20 -19.62
C TRP A 401 5.15 -5.86 -19.30
N LEU A 402 4.46 -6.80 -18.66
CA LEU A 402 3.03 -6.73 -18.34
C LEU A 402 2.80 -7.29 -16.93
N ASP A 403 1.95 -6.64 -16.15
CA ASP A 403 1.64 -7.05 -14.77
C ASP A 403 0.28 -6.52 -14.28
N ASP A 404 -0.13 -6.94 -13.08
CA ASP A 404 -1.34 -6.50 -12.36
C ASP A 404 -2.61 -6.52 -13.24
N ILE A 405 -2.85 -7.65 -13.91
CA ILE A 405 -3.96 -7.75 -14.87
C ILE A 405 -5.25 -8.06 -14.11
N LEU A 406 -6.15 -7.08 -14.05
CA LEU A 406 -7.44 -7.16 -13.38
C LEU A 406 -8.58 -7.03 -14.39
N VAL A 407 -9.61 -7.87 -14.28
CA VAL A 407 -10.91 -7.68 -14.95
C VAL A 407 -12.01 -8.07 -13.97
N TYR A 408 -12.94 -7.15 -13.71
CA TYR A 408 -14.05 -7.39 -12.79
C TYR A 408 -15.29 -6.58 -13.17
N ALA A 409 -16.46 -7.11 -12.82
CA ALA A 409 -17.73 -6.38 -12.94
C ALA A 409 -17.80 -5.26 -11.89
N ASN A 410 -18.29 -4.09 -12.28
CA ASN A 410 -18.42 -2.95 -11.38
C ASN A 410 -19.64 -3.12 -10.47
N THR A 411 -19.44 -2.97 -9.17
CA THR A 411 -20.54 -2.93 -8.19
C THR A 411 -21.21 -1.55 -8.23
N PRO A 412 -22.55 -1.46 -8.34
CA PRO A 412 -23.26 -0.20 -8.20
C PRO A 412 -23.00 0.47 -6.86
N GLU A 413 -22.96 1.80 -6.83
CA GLU A 413 -22.84 2.56 -5.58
C GLU A 413 -24.04 2.28 -4.65
N PRO A 414 -23.81 2.12 -3.34
CA PRO A 414 -24.89 1.98 -2.38
C PRO A 414 -25.74 3.26 -2.32
N ALA A 415 -27.03 3.11 -2.02
CA ALA A 415 -27.97 4.23 -1.98
C ALA A 415 -27.65 5.30 -0.92
N ASP A 416 -26.77 4.99 0.03
CA ASP A 416 -26.29 5.86 1.10
C ASP A 416 -24.78 6.17 1.02
N TYR A 417 -24.19 6.03 -0.16
CA TYR A 417 -22.78 6.38 -0.42
C TYR A 417 -22.43 7.80 0.05
N VAL A 418 -21.13 8.03 0.31
CA VAL A 418 -20.59 9.29 0.84
C VAL A 418 -21.22 10.51 0.18
N PRO A 419 -21.95 11.38 0.92
CA PRO A 419 -22.56 12.58 0.37
C PRO A 419 -21.50 13.60 -0.06
N ALA A 420 -21.76 14.33 -1.14
CA ALA A 420 -20.85 15.36 -1.67
C ALA A 420 -20.31 16.30 -0.57
N PRO A 421 -19.01 16.66 -0.58
CA PRO A 421 -18.42 17.57 0.41
C PRO A 421 -19.01 18.98 0.37
N ALA A 422 -19.30 19.56 1.54
CA ALA A 422 -19.63 20.97 1.70
C ALA A 422 -18.37 21.80 2.02
N ALA A 423 -17.51 21.98 1.02
CA ALA A 423 -16.21 22.66 1.15
C ALA A 423 -16.30 24.04 1.84
N VAL A 424 -15.41 24.29 2.81
CA VAL A 424 -15.26 25.55 3.52
C VAL A 424 -14.09 26.33 2.93
N SER A 425 -14.33 27.55 2.45
CA SER A 425 -13.26 28.39 1.89
C SER A 425 -12.29 28.89 2.96
N THR A 426 -11.00 28.67 2.70
CA THR A 426 -9.83 29.15 3.44
C THR A 426 -9.36 30.55 3.00
N GLY A 427 -10.01 31.15 2.00
CA GLY A 427 -9.69 32.47 1.47
C GLY A 427 -8.53 32.42 0.47
N SER A 428 -7.43 33.12 0.78
CA SER A 428 -6.21 33.13 -0.06
C SER A 428 -5.10 32.20 0.46
N GLN A 429 -5.33 31.53 1.59
CA GLN A 429 -4.44 30.52 2.15
C GLN A 429 -4.90 29.14 1.68
N LEU A 430 -3.96 28.28 1.31
CA LEU A 430 -4.17 26.85 1.12
C LEU A 430 -3.69 26.13 2.39
N VAL A 431 -4.58 25.38 3.03
CA VAL A 431 -4.29 24.61 4.23
C VAL A 431 -4.09 23.14 3.86
N GLY A 432 -2.88 22.65 4.05
CA GLY A 432 -2.50 21.27 3.79
C GLY A 432 -2.42 20.43 5.05
N VAL A 433 -2.72 19.14 4.95
CA VAL A 433 -2.42 18.16 6.00
C VAL A 433 -1.44 17.11 5.47
N GLN A 434 -0.47 16.72 6.30
CA GLN A 434 0.43 15.61 5.97
C GLN A 434 -0.29 14.28 6.16
N SER A 435 -0.05 13.31 5.29
CA SER A 435 -0.64 11.96 5.37
C SER A 435 0.46 10.92 5.26
N CYS A 436 0.44 9.92 6.14
CA CYS A 436 1.37 8.80 6.12
C CYS A 436 0.56 7.51 5.89
N PRO A 437 0.46 7.02 4.64
CA PRO A 437 -0.16 5.73 4.34
C PRO A 437 0.56 4.62 5.10
N MET A 438 -0.17 3.91 5.95
CA MET A 438 0.33 2.84 6.83
C MET A 438 -0.78 1.84 7.24
N TRP A 439 -1.99 2.00 6.70
CA TRP A 439 -3.23 1.45 7.26
C TRP A 439 -4.00 0.55 6.28
N ARG A 440 -3.28 -0.05 5.33
CA ARG A 440 -3.70 -1.29 4.64
C ARG A 440 -3.18 -2.48 5.45
N GLU A 441 -4.10 -3.30 5.96
CA GLU A 441 -3.77 -4.41 6.85
C GLU A 441 -2.91 -5.48 6.13
N GLY A 442 -1.87 -6.00 6.77
CA GLY A 442 -0.90 -6.93 6.18
C GLY A 442 0.24 -6.31 5.34
N HIS A 443 0.18 -5.00 5.06
CA HIS A 443 1.20 -4.25 4.29
C HIS A 443 2.15 -3.41 5.16
N HIS A 444 1.79 -3.22 6.43
CA HIS A 444 2.59 -2.56 7.46
C HIS A 444 2.31 -3.17 8.85
N LEU A 445 2.61 -2.46 9.94
CA LEU A 445 2.34 -2.88 11.33
C LEU A 445 0.86 -3.14 11.66
N GLY A 446 -0.07 -2.67 10.80
CA GLY A 446 -1.50 -2.92 10.92
C GLY A 446 -2.17 -2.23 12.11
N TRP A 447 -3.41 -2.62 12.39
CA TRP A 447 -4.24 -1.96 13.40
C TRP A 447 -4.07 -2.49 14.83
N ASP A 448 -3.63 -3.73 15.03
CA ASP A 448 -3.56 -4.36 16.37
C ASP A 448 -2.61 -3.64 17.33
N VAL A 449 -1.53 -3.05 16.81
CA VAL A 449 -0.55 -2.26 17.58
C VAL A 449 -1.16 -1.03 18.27
N ILE A 450 -2.19 -0.41 17.67
CA ILE A 450 -2.88 0.74 18.27
C ILE A 450 -4.19 0.37 19.00
N ASN A 451 -4.68 -0.86 18.82
CA ASN A 451 -5.93 -1.35 19.40
C ASN A 451 -6.02 -1.21 20.95
N PRO A 452 -4.93 -1.35 21.74
CA PRO A 452 -4.94 -1.08 23.18
C PRO A 452 -5.22 0.39 23.58
N PHE A 453 -5.24 1.33 22.61
CA PHE A 453 -5.40 2.76 22.82
C PHE A 453 -6.76 3.23 22.24
N PRO A 454 -7.87 3.06 22.97
CA PRO A 454 -9.21 3.33 22.46
C PRO A 454 -9.48 4.80 22.13
N ASP A 455 -8.63 5.73 22.57
CA ASP A 455 -8.70 7.14 22.19
C ASP A 455 -8.08 7.45 20.81
N ARG A 456 -7.34 6.48 20.24
CA ARG A 456 -6.75 6.50 18.89
C ARG A 456 -7.60 5.79 17.83
N THR A 457 -8.71 5.14 18.20
CA THR A 457 -9.60 4.46 17.23
C THR A 457 -10.23 5.46 16.25
N PRO A 458 -10.03 5.30 14.92
CA PRO A 458 -10.62 6.20 13.93
C PRO A 458 -12.15 6.11 13.90
N TYR A 459 -12.80 7.15 13.38
CA TYR A 459 -14.26 7.21 13.27
C TYR A 459 -14.81 6.19 12.25
N LEU A 460 -14.07 5.93 11.16
CA LEU A 460 -14.34 4.84 10.21
C LEU A 460 -14.08 3.44 10.79
N GLY A 461 -13.48 3.35 11.99
CA GLY A 461 -12.95 2.11 12.54
C GLY A 461 -11.56 1.77 11.98
N PHE A 462 -11.22 0.49 11.95
CA PHE A 462 -9.98 -0.01 11.34
C PHE A 462 -10.24 -0.24 9.85
N TYR A 463 -10.11 0.84 9.09
CA TYR A 463 -10.41 0.90 7.67
C TYR A 463 -9.26 0.35 6.81
N ASP A 464 -9.52 0.19 5.51
CA ASP A 464 -8.50 0.03 4.48
C ASP A 464 -8.40 1.37 3.72
N GLU A 465 -7.20 1.94 3.68
CA GLU A 465 -6.94 3.22 3.02
C GLU A 465 -6.88 3.11 1.48
N GLY A 466 -6.64 1.92 0.93
CA GLY A 466 -6.76 1.65 -0.51
C GLY A 466 -8.21 1.65 -1.03
N ASN A 467 -9.21 1.75 -0.15
CA ASN A 467 -10.62 1.78 -0.54
C ASN A 467 -11.06 3.20 -0.94
N ARG A 468 -11.60 3.34 -2.17
CA ARG A 468 -12.12 4.63 -2.68
C ARG A 468 -13.17 5.30 -1.77
N GLU A 469 -13.98 4.52 -1.05
CA GLU A 469 -14.99 5.06 -0.13
C GLU A 469 -14.35 5.66 1.13
N THR A 470 -13.28 5.05 1.65
CA THR A 470 -12.46 5.63 2.71
C THR A 470 -11.94 6.99 2.27
N ALA A 471 -11.31 7.05 1.09
CA ALA A 471 -10.77 8.29 0.54
C ALA A 471 -11.87 9.34 0.30
N ASP A 472 -13.06 8.98 -0.17
CA ASP A 472 -14.19 9.92 -0.29
C ASP A 472 -14.67 10.47 1.06
N TRP A 473 -14.66 9.68 2.14
CA TRP A 473 -14.92 10.17 3.51
C TRP A 473 -13.81 11.10 4.02
N GLU A 474 -12.55 10.77 3.78
CA GLU A 474 -11.41 11.60 4.19
C GLU A 474 -11.39 12.94 3.44
N ILE A 475 -11.58 12.94 2.11
CA ILE A 475 -11.75 14.13 1.28
C ILE A 475 -12.91 14.98 1.79
N LYS A 476 -14.06 14.36 2.09
CA LYS A 476 -15.22 15.07 2.65
C LYS A 476 -14.87 15.80 3.94
N TRP A 477 -14.22 15.11 4.87
CA TRP A 477 -13.86 15.71 6.16
C TRP A 477 -12.76 16.76 6.05
N MET A 478 -11.78 16.59 5.17
CA MET A 478 -10.78 17.63 4.89
C MET A 478 -11.46 18.91 4.39
N LEU A 479 -12.26 18.81 3.33
CA LEU A 479 -12.91 19.96 2.71
C LEU A 479 -13.93 20.66 3.64
N GLU A 480 -14.72 19.90 4.40
CA GLU A 480 -15.69 20.45 5.37
C GLU A 480 -15.04 21.13 6.59
N HIS A 481 -13.73 21.00 6.77
CA HIS A 481 -12.95 21.67 7.81
C HIS A 481 -11.92 22.68 7.26
N GLY A 482 -11.97 22.98 5.96
CA GLY A 482 -11.04 23.92 5.31
C GLY A 482 -9.61 23.39 5.26
N ILE A 483 -9.45 22.12 4.89
CA ILE A 483 -8.18 21.53 4.47
C ILE A 483 -8.29 21.31 2.95
N ASP A 484 -7.50 22.05 2.20
CA ASP A 484 -7.54 22.13 0.75
C ASP A 484 -6.75 21.01 0.06
N PHE A 485 -5.77 20.41 0.77
CA PHE A 485 -4.91 19.37 0.21
C PHE A 485 -4.33 18.39 1.23
N GLN A 486 -3.98 17.20 0.76
CA GLN A 486 -3.11 16.26 1.49
C GLN A 486 -1.69 16.22 0.91
N MET A 487 -0.68 16.09 1.75
CA MET A 487 0.70 15.81 1.35
C MET A 487 1.07 14.41 1.80
N SER A 488 1.04 13.45 0.88
CA SER A 488 1.36 12.05 1.17
C SER A 488 2.86 11.85 1.29
N CYS A 489 3.30 11.08 2.29
CA CYS A 489 4.60 10.43 2.21
C CYS A 489 4.66 9.58 0.94
N TRP A 490 5.82 9.57 0.28
CA TRP A 490 6.10 8.76 -0.90
C TRP A 490 7.42 8.01 -0.71
N PHE A 491 7.37 6.71 -0.95
CA PHE A 491 8.50 5.79 -0.84
C PHE A 491 8.67 4.98 -2.12
N ARG A 492 9.91 4.83 -2.58
CA ARG A 492 10.28 3.82 -3.56
C ARG A 492 9.97 2.42 -3.00
N PRO A 493 9.77 1.41 -3.87
CA PRO A 493 9.80 0.01 -3.44
C PRO A 493 11.17 -0.35 -2.85
N ILE A 494 11.16 -0.85 -1.60
CA ILE A 494 12.35 -1.18 -0.82
C ILE A 494 13.13 -2.32 -1.51
N GLY A 495 14.43 -2.13 -1.75
CA GLY A 495 15.25 -3.10 -2.49
C GLY A 495 15.19 -2.94 -4.01
N GLY A 496 14.47 -1.93 -4.51
CA GLY A 496 14.38 -1.57 -5.93
C GLY A 496 15.42 -0.56 -6.41
N GLU A 497 16.50 -0.35 -5.65
CA GLU A 497 17.59 0.60 -5.97
C GLU A 497 18.21 0.36 -7.36
N GLY A 498 18.07 1.33 -8.27
CA GLY A 498 18.53 1.23 -9.66
C GLY A 498 17.52 0.60 -10.64
N ALA A 499 16.32 0.23 -10.20
CA ALA A 499 15.27 -0.33 -11.04
C ALA A 499 14.13 0.69 -11.31
N PRO A 500 13.45 0.60 -12.47
CA PRO A 500 12.20 1.33 -12.74
C PRO A 500 11.12 0.99 -11.72
N ILE A 501 10.24 1.95 -11.43
CA ILE A 501 9.19 1.81 -10.41
C ILE A 501 7.87 1.41 -11.09
N LYS A 502 7.32 0.24 -10.72
CA LYS A 502 5.95 -0.23 -10.98
C LYS A 502 5.02 0.38 -9.94
N ASP A 503 5.33 0.15 -8.66
CA ASP A 503 4.55 0.63 -7.51
C ASP A 503 5.44 1.23 -6.42
N SER A 504 5.00 2.36 -5.87
CA SER A 504 5.58 2.92 -4.64
C SER A 504 5.24 2.05 -3.42
N TYR A 505 6.14 1.99 -2.44
CA TYR A 505 5.84 1.36 -1.16
C TYR A 505 4.90 2.27 -0.34
N LEU A 506 3.92 1.67 0.35
CA LEU A 506 2.87 2.38 1.08
C LEU A 506 2.20 3.45 0.20
N SER A 507 1.61 3.04 -0.92
CA SER A 507 1.02 3.96 -1.91
C SER A 507 -0.51 3.89 -1.97
N ASP A 508 -1.10 2.90 -1.31
CA ASP A 508 -2.49 2.47 -1.48
C ASP A 508 -3.50 3.60 -1.25
N ALA A 509 -3.30 4.41 -0.21
CA ALA A 509 -4.16 5.56 0.09
C ALA A 509 -4.23 6.59 -1.06
N LEU A 510 -3.13 6.76 -1.80
CA LEU A 510 -3.05 7.70 -2.92
C LEU A 510 -3.45 7.02 -4.23
N ASP A 511 -2.80 5.91 -4.55
CA ASP A 511 -2.85 5.28 -5.87
C ASP A 511 -4.12 4.45 -6.09
N ASP A 512 -4.63 3.77 -5.05
CA ASP A 512 -5.86 2.97 -5.08
C ASP A 512 -7.05 3.70 -4.46
N GLY A 513 -6.87 4.37 -3.32
CA GLY A 513 -7.90 5.15 -2.64
C GLY A 513 -8.23 6.45 -3.37
N TYR A 514 -7.39 7.47 -3.20
CA TYR A 514 -7.65 8.83 -3.68
C TYR A 514 -7.79 8.93 -5.21
N PHE A 515 -6.94 8.27 -6.02
CA PHE A 515 -7.08 8.35 -7.48
C PHE A 515 -8.39 7.77 -8.03
N ASN A 516 -9.03 6.84 -7.30
CA ASN A 516 -10.33 6.26 -7.66
C ASN A 516 -11.51 6.86 -6.88
N ALA A 517 -11.26 7.81 -5.97
CA ALA A 517 -12.29 8.49 -5.17
C ALA A 517 -13.11 9.46 -6.03
N LYS A 518 -14.43 9.45 -5.83
CA LYS A 518 -15.43 10.24 -6.57
C LYS A 518 -15.24 11.75 -6.41
N TYR A 519 -14.76 12.18 -5.24
CA TYR A 519 -14.55 13.57 -4.89
C TYR A 519 -13.08 14.02 -5.00
N SER A 520 -12.18 13.18 -5.53
CA SER A 520 -10.74 13.52 -5.67
C SER A 520 -10.46 14.80 -6.45
N ASN A 521 -11.33 15.18 -7.39
CA ASN A 521 -11.23 16.46 -8.12
C ASN A 521 -11.56 17.72 -7.28
N LEU A 522 -11.99 17.58 -6.02
CA LEU A 522 -12.36 18.68 -5.13
C LEU A 522 -11.28 19.04 -4.09
N ALA A 523 -10.30 18.16 -3.85
CA ALA A 523 -9.18 18.38 -2.92
C ALA A 523 -7.87 18.09 -3.64
N HIS A 524 -6.83 18.90 -3.43
CA HIS A 524 -5.54 18.67 -4.07
C HIS A 524 -4.70 17.62 -3.33
N PHE A 525 -3.64 17.15 -3.98
CA PHE A 525 -2.62 16.33 -3.32
C PHE A 525 -1.20 16.76 -3.69
N ALA A 526 -0.24 16.48 -2.82
CA ALA A 526 1.20 16.60 -3.09
C ALA A 526 1.92 15.35 -2.57
N ILE A 527 3.15 15.11 -3.03
CA ILE A 527 4.01 14.06 -2.46
C ILE A 527 5.23 14.65 -1.74
N MET A 528 5.63 13.99 -0.65
CA MET A 528 6.89 14.18 0.04
C MET A 528 7.75 12.93 -0.10
N TRP A 529 8.91 13.05 -0.73
CA TRP A 529 9.87 11.95 -0.83
C TRP A 529 10.57 11.72 0.52
N GLU A 530 10.28 10.58 1.16
CA GLU A 530 10.90 10.16 2.44
C GLU A 530 12.29 9.54 2.17
N ASN A 531 13.21 10.35 1.66
CA ASN A 531 14.55 9.92 1.24
C ASN A 531 15.50 9.48 2.38
N LEU A 532 15.00 9.30 3.61
CA LEU A 532 15.73 8.66 4.69
C LEU A 532 15.69 7.14 4.57
N ASN A 533 14.49 6.57 4.36
CA ASN A 533 14.30 5.12 4.18
C ASN A 533 14.02 4.74 2.71
N SER A 534 13.69 5.72 1.86
CA SER A 534 13.49 5.56 0.42
C SER A 534 14.62 6.23 -0.38
N ALA A 535 15.87 5.80 -0.18
CA ALA A 535 17.02 6.41 -0.86
C ALA A 535 17.07 6.12 -2.38
N ALA A 536 17.55 7.09 -3.17
CA ALA A 536 18.04 6.78 -4.52
C ALA A 536 19.39 6.06 -4.43
N LYS A 537 19.68 5.16 -5.36
CA LYS A 537 20.94 4.40 -5.40
C LYS A 537 22.14 5.34 -5.63
N ASP A 538 22.00 6.19 -6.64
CA ASP A 538 22.99 7.11 -7.18
C ASP A 538 22.25 8.20 -8.00
N ILE A 539 23.00 9.17 -8.56
CA ILE A 539 22.43 10.26 -9.36
C ILE A 539 21.77 9.75 -10.65
N ALA A 540 22.22 8.63 -11.22
CA ALA A 540 21.60 8.06 -12.41
C ALA A 540 20.23 7.44 -12.06
N ASP A 541 20.12 6.66 -11.00
CA ASP A 541 18.84 6.14 -10.50
C ASP A 541 17.83 7.27 -10.17
N PHE A 542 18.32 8.38 -9.61
CA PHE A 542 17.48 9.58 -9.40
C PHE A 542 16.94 10.13 -10.73
N ARG A 543 17.82 10.40 -11.70
CA ARG A 543 17.45 11.02 -13.00
C ARG A 543 16.66 10.08 -13.92
N ASP A 544 16.95 8.79 -13.91
CA ASP A 544 16.44 7.82 -14.90
C ASP A 544 15.19 7.06 -14.42
N ASN A 545 15.02 6.87 -13.10
CA ASN A 545 13.90 6.10 -12.54
C ASN A 545 12.96 6.97 -11.67
N LEU A 546 13.48 7.80 -10.77
CA LEU A 546 12.64 8.55 -9.81
C LEU A 546 12.01 9.80 -10.44
N VAL A 547 12.82 10.68 -11.05
CA VAL A 547 12.32 11.95 -11.63
C VAL A 547 11.25 11.73 -12.72
N PRO A 548 11.43 10.81 -13.69
CA PRO A 548 10.40 10.55 -14.71
C PRO A 548 9.13 9.97 -14.09
N TYR A 549 9.25 9.11 -13.08
CA TYR A 549 8.11 8.56 -12.35
C TYR A 549 7.31 9.67 -11.66
N TRP A 550 7.95 10.56 -10.89
CA TRP A 550 7.23 11.66 -10.22
C TRP A 550 6.54 12.62 -11.20
N ILE A 551 7.15 12.90 -12.34
CA ILE A 551 6.57 13.74 -13.39
C ILE A 551 5.32 13.08 -13.99
N GLU A 552 5.41 11.81 -14.43
CA GLU A 552 4.33 11.11 -15.13
C GLU A 552 3.22 10.58 -14.20
N TYR A 553 3.53 10.22 -12.95
CA TYR A 553 2.55 9.77 -11.95
C TYR A 553 1.97 10.88 -11.10
N TYR A 554 2.66 12.00 -10.84
CA TYR A 554 2.17 12.98 -9.89
C TYR A 554 2.12 14.41 -10.45
N PHE A 555 3.22 14.99 -10.92
CA PHE A 555 3.25 16.44 -11.24
C PHE A 555 2.40 16.82 -12.47
N LYS A 556 2.15 15.86 -13.38
CA LYS A 556 1.20 16.01 -14.50
C LYS A 556 -0.27 15.81 -14.12
N ASP A 557 -0.59 15.33 -12.91
CA ASP A 557 -1.99 15.20 -12.48
C ASP A 557 -2.62 16.60 -12.31
N PRO A 558 -3.79 16.90 -12.91
CA PRO A 558 -4.46 18.19 -12.74
C PRO A 558 -4.91 18.46 -11.28
N ARG A 559 -5.02 17.42 -10.45
CA ARG A 559 -5.32 17.54 -9.02
C ARG A 559 -4.08 17.84 -8.17
N TYR A 560 -2.86 17.72 -8.72
CA TYR A 560 -1.63 17.96 -7.98
C TYR A 560 -1.54 19.43 -7.52
N LEU A 561 -1.10 19.64 -6.27
CA LEU A 561 -1.02 20.95 -5.65
C LEU A 561 -0.06 21.88 -6.41
N LYS A 562 -0.56 23.06 -6.78
CA LYS A 562 0.23 24.12 -7.39
C LYS A 562 0.08 25.44 -6.63
N VAL A 563 1.20 26.10 -6.35
CA VAL A 563 1.25 27.46 -5.79
C VAL A 563 1.86 28.37 -6.85
N ASP A 564 1.17 29.46 -7.20
CA ASP A 564 1.55 30.34 -8.33
C ASP A 564 1.78 29.58 -9.66
N GLY A 565 1.03 28.49 -9.86
CA GLY A 565 1.17 27.59 -11.02
C GLY A 565 2.29 26.55 -10.90
N LYS A 566 3.13 26.62 -9.87
CA LYS A 566 4.26 25.70 -9.64
C LYS A 566 3.86 24.49 -8.79
N PRO A 567 4.09 23.24 -9.24
CA PRO A 567 3.90 22.08 -8.39
C PRO A 567 4.76 22.14 -7.12
N VAL A 568 4.17 21.77 -5.99
CA VAL A 568 4.86 21.70 -4.70
C VAL A 568 5.40 20.29 -4.47
N PHE A 569 6.71 20.17 -4.21
CA PHE A 569 7.36 18.89 -3.91
C PHE A 569 8.20 19.03 -2.64
N THR A 570 8.18 18.03 -1.75
CA THR A 570 8.99 18.07 -0.52
C THR A 570 10.02 16.95 -0.54
N ILE A 571 11.28 17.27 -0.22
CA ILE A 571 12.32 16.29 0.11
C ILE A 571 12.46 16.26 1.63
N TYR A 572 12.26 15.12 2.26
CA TYR A 572 12.20 15.01 3.72
C TYR A 572 13.56 15.29 4.40
N ASN A 573 14.58 14.50 4.07
CA ASN A 573 15.89 14.51 4.71
C ASN A 573 16.94 15.27 3.87
N TYR A 574 17.35 16.43 4.37
CA TYR A 574 18.37 17.28 3.76
C TYR A 574 19.73 16.57 3.60
N ASP A 575 20.22 15.91 4.65
CA ASP A 575 21.57 15.33 4.65
C ASP A 575 21.71 14.14 3.70
N GLN A 576 20.69 13.28 3.59
CA GLN A 576 20.68 12.20 2.60
C GLN A 576 20.59 12.74 1.17
N PHE A 577 19.88 13.85 0.93
CA PHE A 577 19.83 14.47 -0.39
C PHE A 577 21.18 15.09 -0.79
N VAL A 578 21.82 15.83 0.11
CA VAL A 578 23.17 16.39 -0.12
C VAL A 578 24.19 15.27 -0.33
N LYS A 579 24.10 14.18 0.43
CA LYS A 579 24.96 13.00 0.26
C LYS A 579 24.75 12.34 -1.11
N LEU A 580 23.50 12.14 -1.56
CA LEU A 580 23.17 11.62 -2.88
C LEU A 580 23.78 12.47 -4.00
N ALA A 581 23.71 13.79 -3.86
CA ALA A 581 24.25 14.74 -4.84
C ALA A 581 25.79 14.83 -4.86
N GLY A 582 26.51 14.12 -3.99
CA GLY A 582 27.98 14.14 -3.94
C GLY A 582 28.58 14.87 -2.74
N GLY A 583 27.77 15.30 -1.77
CA GLY A 583 28.22 15.74 -0.44
C GLY A 583 28.39 17.24 -0.25
N THR A 584 28.07 18.08 -1.25
CA THR A 584 28.07 19.55 -1.11
C THR A 584 26.71 20.15 -1.43
N LYS A 585 26.43 21.34 -0.88
CA LYS A 585 25.19 22.08 -1.15
C LYS A 585 25.15 22.63 -2.58
N GLU A 586 26.32 22.94 -3.15
CA GLU A 586 26.44 23.36 -4.56
C GLU A 586 26.00 22.24 -5.51
N LEU A 587 26.52 21.02 -5.34
CA LEU A 587 26.10 19.88 -6.15
C LEU A 587 24.65 19.46 -5.88
N ALA A 588 24.17 19.63 -4.63
CA ALA A 588 22.75 19.43 -4.30
C ALA A 588 21.84 20.42 -5.02
N LYS A 589 22.29 21.67 -5.22
CA LYS A 589 21.58 22.66 -6.03
C LYS A 589 21.60 22.27 -7.51
N ASP A 590 22.72 21.82 -8.06
CA ASP A 590 22.80 21.38 -9.45
C ASP A 590 21.82 20.22 -9.71
N LEU A 591 21.77 19.21 -8.82
CA LEU A 591 20.80 18.11 -8.89
C LEU A 591 19.33 18.56 -8.70
N MET A 592 19.12 19.64 -7.95
CA MET A 592 17.79 20.25 -7.78
C MET A 592 17.33 20.98 -9.05
N ASP A 593 18.26 21.63 -9.74
CA ASP A 593 17.99 22.34 -10.97
C ASP A 593 17.78 21.36 -12.14
N ASP A 594 18.48 20.21 -12.19
CA ASP A 594 18.17 19.09 -13.10
C ASP A 594 16.70 18.64 -12.99
N LEU A 595 16.18 18.49 -11.76
CA LEU A 595 14.79 18.11 -11.50
C LEU A 595 13.82 19.20 -11.99
N ARG A 596 14.17 20.48 -11.84
CA ARG A 596 13.39 21.60 -12.38
C ARG A 596 13.43 21.65 -13.91
N ASP A 597 14.58 21.38 -14.53
CA ASP A 597 14.71 21.30 -16.00
C ASP A 597 13.89 20.14 -16.56
N ALA A 598 13.97 18.95 -15.97
CA ALA A 598 13.13 17.82 -16.35
C ALA A 598 11.62 18.13 -16.24
N ALA A 599 11.19 18.89 -15.23
CA ALA A 599 9.81 19.35 -15.10
C ALA A 599 9.42 20.42 -16.15
N ARG A 600 10.32 21.35 -16.48
CA ARG A 600 10.14 22.32 -17.57
C ARG A 600 10.00 21.61 -18.92
N ASP A 601 10.93 20.71 -19.25
CA ASP A 601 10.96 19.94 -20.50
C ASP A 601 9.76 18.99 -20.65
N ALA A 602 9.23 18.49 -19.54
CA ALA A 602 7.99 17.70 -19.52
C ALA A 602 6.70 18.54 -19.65
N GLY A 603 6.80 19.87 -19.76
CA GLY A 603 5.67 20.79 -19.84
C GLY A 603 4.93 21.01 -18.52
N VAL A 604 5.50 20.55 -17.39
CA VAL A 604 4.93 20.71 -16.04
C VAL A 604 5.20 22.12 -15.49
N GLY A 605 6.34 22.72 -15.87
CA GLY A 605 6.75 24.06 -15.48
C GLY A 605 7.75 24.09 -14.33
N GLU A 606 7.87 25.25 -13.68
CA GLU A 606 8.77 25.45 -12.54
C GLU A 606 8.24 24.77 -11.27
N LEU A 607 9.13 24.24 -10.43
CA LEU A 607 8.77 23.58 -9.17
C LEU A 607 8.99 24.51 -7.96
N THR A 608 8.19 24.30 -6.91
CA THR A 608 8.47 24.80 -5.56
C THR A 608 8.90 23.63 -4.69
N ILE A 609 10.18 23.61 -4.29
CA ILE A 609 10.79 22.47 -3.61
C ILE A 609 11.07 22.83 -2.15
N LEU A 610 10.41 22.09 -1.26
CA LEU A 610 10.43 22.29 0.19
C LEU A 610 11.34 21.27 0.87
N ASN A 611 11.83 21.61 2.07
CA ASN A 611 12.45 20.66 2.98
C ASN A 611 11.77 20.65 4.35
N VAL A 612 11.76 19.48 4.99
CA VAL A 612 11.35 19.36 6.39
C VAL A 612 12.44 19.89 7.32
N TYR A 613 12.07 20.85 8.17
CA TYR A 613 12.96 21.43 9.18
C TYR A 613 12.19 21.79 10.45
N ASN A 614 12.77 21.47 11.61
CA ASN A 614 12.24 21.83 12.93
C ASN A 614 13.35 22.31 13.89
N GLY A 615 14.50 22.76 13.35
CA GLY A 615 15.60 23.37 14.10
C GLY A 615 15.40 24.88 14.30
N THR A 616 16.43 25.64 14.67
CA THR A 616 16.37 27.12 14.82
C THR A 616 17.69 27.78 14.40
N SER A 617 18.50 27.10 13.58
CA SER A 617 19.82 27.55 13.15
C SER A 617 19.73 28.31 11.83
N ALA A 618 20.09 29.59 11.86
CA ALA A 618 20.19 30.40 10.64
C ALA A 618 21.19 29.79 9.61
N GLN A 619 22.24 29.12 10.09
CA GLN A 619 23.21 28.45 9.21
C GLN A 619 22.60 27.22 8.51
N ASP A 620 21.73 26.46 9.18
CA ASP A 620 21.07 25.29 8.58
C ASP A 620 20.05 25.70 7.52
N LEU A 621 19.37 26.83 7.74
CA LEU A 621 18.48 27.46 6.78
C LEU A 621 19.28 28.01 5.58
N GLN A 622 20.44 28.61 5.82
CA GLN A 622 21.33 29.10 4.75
C GLN A 622 21.90 27.94 3.92
N ASN A 623 22.24 26.82 4.55
CA ASN A 623 22.69 25.61 3.88
C ASN A 623 21.61 25.05 2.94
N ARG A 624 20.34 24.99 3.40
CA ARG A 624 19.18 24.60 2.59
C ARG A 624 18.92 25.54 1.41
N LYS A 625 18.93 26.85 1.65
CA LYS A 625 18.80 27.86 0.58
C LYS A 625 19.89 27.72 -0.48
N ASN A 626 21.14 27.51 -0.05
CA ASN A 626 22.26 27.29 -0.96
C ASN A 626 22.15 25.96 -1.74
N ALA A 627 21.50 24.94 -1.16
CA ALA A 627 21.15 23.68 -1.83
C ALA A 627 19.91 23.77 -2.74
N GLY A 628 19.37 24.97 -2.96
CA GLY A 628 18.29 25.21 -3.92
C GLY A 628 16.87 24.95 -3.41
N PHE A 629 16.65 24.81 -2.10
CA PHE A 629 15.30 24.75 -1.51
C PHE A 629 14.63 26.13 -1.48
N ASP A 630 13.34 26.17 -1.81
CA ASP A 630 12.52 27.40 -1.85
C ASP A 630 11.98 27.79 -0.46
N GLY A 631 11.72 26.79 0.40
CA GLY A 631 11.17 27.01 1.74
C GLY A 631 11.27 25.78 2.64
N VAL A 632 10.91 25.97 3.91
CA VAL A 632 10.82 24.90 4.91
C VAL A 632 9.51 24.93 5.66
N TYR A 633 9.16 23.77 6.22
CA TYR A 633 8.12 23.63 7.24
C TYR A 633 8.50 22.51 8.21
N ALA A 634 7.91 22.52 9.41
CA ALA A 634 8.08 21.43 10.36
C ALA A 634 7.11 20.29 10.06
N TYR A 635 7.63 19.11 9.72
CA TYR A 635 6.82 17.88 9.66
C TYR A 635 6.19 17.61 11.03
N SER A 636 6.96 17.76 12.11
CA SER A 636 6.47 17.66 13.48
C SER A 636 7.39 18.38 14.47
N TRP A 637 6.78 18.88 15.55
CA TRP A 637 7.47 19.58 16.64
C TRP A 637 7.91 18.64 17.79
N GLY A 638 7.79 17.33 17.61
CA GLY A 638 8.19 16.33 18.61
C GLY A 638 7.21 16.26 19.80
N SER A 639 7.62 15.62 20.91
CA SER A 639 6.76 15.32 22.05
C SER A 639 6.14 16.55 22.76
N PHE A 640 6.77 17.72 22.63
CA PHE A 640 6.23 19.00 23.13
C PHE A 640 5.33 19.72 22.11
N GLY A 641 5.13 19.13 20.93
CA GLY A 641 4.41 19.73 19.82
C GLY A 641 2.96 20.10 20.13
N GLY A 642 2.32 19.52 21.14
CA GLY A 642 0.95 19.93 21.51
C GLY A 642 0.87 21.28 22.24
N HIS A 643 1.99 21.86 22.69
CA HIS A 643 1.98 23.14 23.43
C HIS A 643 2.04 24.35 22.48
N PRO A 644 1.04 25.25 22.48
CA PRO A 644 1.01 26.39 21.57
C PRO A 644 2.23 27.30 21.69
N ASP A 645 2.68 27.60 22.91
CA ASP A 645 3.75 28.57 23.13
C ASP A 645 5.12 28.04 22.70
N PHE A 646 5.31 26.71 22.69
CA PHE A 646 6.48 26.07 22.10
C PHE A 646 6.48 26.24 20.57
N GLN A 647 5.35 25.94 19.90
CA GLN A 647 5.23 26.12 18.45
C GLN A 647 5.39 27.59 18.02
N LYS A 648 4.75 28.53 18.75
CA LYS A 648 4.88 29.97 18.51
C LYS A 648 6.33 30.43 18.62
N LEU A 649 7.05 30.00 19.65
CA LEU A 649 8.46 30.32 19.85
C LEU A 649 9.32 29.80 18.71
N LYS A 650 9.15 28.53 18.31
CA LYS A 650 9.88 27.89 17.22
C LYS A 650 9.69 28.61 15.89
N LEU A 651 8.44 28.78 15.46
CA LEU A 651 8.08 29.51 14.24
C LEU A 651 8.63 30.95 14.24
N THR A 652 8.57 31.65 15.37
CA THR A 652 9.11 33.01 15.51
C THR A 652 10.62 33.03 15.36
N LEU A 653 11.34 32.11 16.02
CA LEU A 653 12.80 32.03 15.92
C LEU A 653 13.28 31.65 14.51
N GLU A 654 12.60 30.70 13.86
CA GLU A 654 12.92 30.28 12.49
C GLU A 654 12.69 31.41 11.48
N ASN A 655 11.55 32.11 11.56
CA ASN A 655 11.28 33.25 10.69
C ASN A 655 12.23 34.45 10.96
N ASN A 656 12.54 34.72 12.24
CA ASN A 656 13.45 35.80 12.62
C ASN A 656 14.90 35.61 12.13
N ALA A 657 15.29 34.41 11.69
CA ALA A 657 16.55 34.22 10.99
C ALA A 657 16.61 35.00 9.66
N GLY A 658 15.45 35.25 9.02
CA GLY A 658 15.35 36.06 7.80
C GLY A 658 16.00 35.44 6.55
N VAL A 659 16.39 34.16 6.61
CA VAL A 659 17.17 33.50 5.56
C VAL A 659 16.30 32.93 4.43
N MET A 660 15.23 32.22 4.77
CA MET A 660 14.43 31.39 3.87
C MET A 660 12.96 31.43 4.31
N ASP A 661 12.03 31.11 3.40
CA ASP A 661 10.61 31.07 3.73
C ASP A 661 10.29 29.94 4.71
N VAL A 662 9.64 30.30 5.82
CA VAL A 662 9.17 29.37 6.85
C VAL A 662 7.65 29.30 6.76
N ILE A 663 7.16 28.20 6.19
CA ILE A 663 5.74 27.91 6.09
C ILE A 663 5.26 27.44 7.49
N PRO A 664 4.15 28.00 8.03
CA PRO A 664 3.67 27.62 9.35
C PRO A 664 3.19 26.17 9.39
N GLY A 665 3.98 25.30 10.02
CA GLY A 665 3.60 23.94 10.42
C GLY A 665 2.92 23.96 11.79
N LEU A 666 1.66 23.54 11.86
CA LEU A 666 0.87 23.46 13.09
C LEU A 666 0.60 22.00 13.45
N SER A 667 0.98 21.58 14.65
CA SER A 667 0.76 20.22 15.14
C SER A 667 -0.30 20.20 16.24
N MET A 668 -1.13 19.16 16.27
CA MET A 668 -1.92 18.83 17.46
C MET A 668 -1.06 18.15 18.55
N GLY A 669 0.20 17.81 18.26
CA GLY A 669 1.15 17.19 19.20
C GLY A 669 1.64 15.81 18.79
N ARG A 670 2.28 15.09 19.72
CA ARG A 670 2.91 13.80 19.44
C ARG A 670 2.95 12.95 20.70
N ASP A 671 2.60 11.67 20.58
CA ASP A 671 2.75 10.67 21.63
C ASP A 671 2.93 9.29 20.99
N ASP A 672 4.12 8.71 21.16
CA ASP A 672 4.54 7.46 20.51
C ASP A 672 4.34 6.22 21.40
N THR A 673 3.50 6.30 22.45
CA THR A 673 3.28 5.15 23.37
C THR A 673 2.68 3.92 22.70
N ALA A 674 1.89 4.09 21.62
CA ALA A 674 1.36 2.95 20.86
C ALA A 674 2.42 2.27 19.99
N TRP A 675 3.55 2.93 19.72
CA TRP A 675 4.75 2.31 19.18
C TRP A 675 5.70 1.79 20.27
N GLY A 676 5.28 1.73 21.55
CA GLY A 676 6.15 1.32 22.66
C GLY A 676 7.32 2.30 22.94
N LEU A 677 7.24 3.52 22.41
CA LEU A 677 8.29 4.55 22.55
C LEU A 677 7.93 5.56 23.65
N SER A 678 8.30 6.83 23.46
CA SER A 678 8.14 7.88 24.46
C SER A 678 6.74 8.47 24.48
N SER A 679 6.25 8.78 25.69
CA SER A 679 5.07 9.64 25.86
C SER A 679 5.34 11.07 25.41
N GLY A 680 4.28 11.79 25.08
CA GLY A 680 4.32 13.22 24.81
C GLY A 680 3.00 13.89 25.14
N TYR A 681 2.61 14.88 24.34
CA TYR A 681 1.49 15.76 24.64
C TYR A 681 0.65 16.07 23.41
N TYR A 682 -0.67 16.11 23.59
CA TYR A 682 -1.65 16.52 22.59
C TYR A 682 -2.38 17.79 23.05
N ALA A 683 -2.49 18.77 22.16
CA ALA A 683 -3.22 20.00 22.34
C ALA A 683 -4.70 19.74 22.62
N THR A 684 -5.30 20.50 23.54
CA THR A 684 -6.76 20.64 23.60
C THR A 684 -7.29 21.45 22.41
N PRO A 685 -8.58 21.34 22.07
CA PRO A 685 -9.19 22.18 21.03
C PRO A 685 -9.07 23.69 21.29
N ALA A 686 -8.96 24.11 22.56
CA ALA A 686 -8.76 25.51 22.92
C ALA A 686 -7.31 25.98 22.66
N GLU A 687 -6.34 25.13 22.95
CA GLU A 687 -4.92 25.38 22.68
C GLU A 687 -4.63 25.41 21.18
N PHE A 688 -5.13 24.43 20.41
CA PHE A 688 -4.96 24.44 18.96
C PHE A 688 -5.66 25.62 18.30
N LYS A 689 -6.85 26.01 18.78
CA LYS A 689 -7.49 27.26 18.35
C LYS A 689 -6.64 28.49 18.68
N SER A 690 -6.04 28.57 19.87
CA SER A 690 -5.15 29.67 20.27
C SER A 690 -3.93 29.77 19.35
N LEU A 691 -3.33 28.63 19.00
CA LEU A 691 -2.25 28.56 18.02
C LEU A 691 -2.71 29.02 16.63
N ALA A 692 -3.77 28.42 16.07
CA ALA A 692 -4.25 28.74 14.74
C ALA A 692 -4.67 30.22 14.60
N GLN A 693 -5.29 30.80 15.63
CA GLN A 693 -5.66 32.21 15.67
C GLN A 693 -4.41 33.11 15.69
N TRP A 694 -3.38 32.78 16.49
CA TRP A 694 -2.10 33.48 16.47
C TRP A 694 -1.39 33.36 15.12
N THR A 695 -1.41 32.18 14.50
CA THR A 695 -0.81 31.95 13.18
C THR A 695 -1.47 32.86 12.13
N LYS A 696 -2.81 32.92 12.13
CA LYS A 696 -3.59 33.77 11.22
C LYS A 696 -3.39 35.27 11.48
N ASP A 697 -3.50 35.70 12.73
CA ASP A 697 -3.63 37.13 13.08
C ASP A 697 -2.28 37.79 13.38
N THR A 698 -1.23 37.01 13.66
CA THR A 698 0.11 37.51 14.03
C THR A 698 1.20 37.00 13.09
N TYR A 699 1.35 35.67 12.96
CA TYR A 699 2.47 35.09 12.24
C TYR A 699 2.42 35.38 10.74
N ILE A 700 1.34 34.96 10.05
CA ILE A 700 1.17 35.16 8.61
C ILE A 700 1.28 36.64 8.21
N PRO A 701 0.68 37.62 8.93
CA PRO A 701 0.90 39.05 8.70
C PRO A 701 2.37 39.47 8.78
N SER A 702 3.15 38.92 9.75
CA SER A 702 4.57 39.28 9.96
C SER A 702 5.52 38.81 8.85
N LEU A 703 5.12 37.84 8.02
CA LEU A 703 5.92 37.33 6.90
C LEU A 703 6.12 38.40 5.80
N SER A 704 7.16 38.27 4.99
CA SER A 704 7.42 39.16 3.85
C SER A 704 6.40 38.93 2.71
N ALA A 705 6.16 39.93 1.86
CA ALA A 705 5.04 39.91 0.89
C ALA A 705 5.06 38.73 -0.10
N GLY A 706 6.24 38.26 -0.49
CA GLY A 706 6.42 37.11 -1.39
C GLY A 706 6.51 35.74 -0.72
N ASN A 707 6.47 35.70 0.62
CA ASN A 707 6.76 34.49 1.39
C ASN A 707 5.72 33.38 1.18
N LEU A 708 6.17 32.16 0.91
CA LEU A 708 5.31 30.97 0.73
C LEU A 708 4.35 30.74 1.90
N GLY A 709 4.76 31.03 3.14
CA GLY A 709 3.94 30.93 4.35
C GLY A 709 2.77 31.92 4.42
N LYS A 710 2.66 32.90 3.52
CA LYS A 710 1.42 33.69 3.35
C LYS A 710 0.33 32.94 2.55
N LYS A 711 0.73 31.93 1.78
CA LYS A 711 -0.12 31.14 0.86
C LYS A 711 -0.32 29.71 1.35
N LEU A 712 0.65 29.13 2.06
CA LEU A 712 0.59 27.77 2.58
C LEU A 712 0.51 27.75 4.12
N VAL A 713 -0.27 26.82 4.65
CA VAL A 713 -0.23 26.39 6.06
C VAL A 713 -0.19 24.86 6.08
N MET A 714 0.68 24.27 6.89
CA MET A 714 0.83 22.81 6.98
C MET A 714 0.32 22.29 8.32
N LEU A 715 -0.35 21.14 8.32
CA LEU A 715 -0.85 20.46 9.52
C LEU A 715 -0.12 19.11 9.74
N ASP A 716 0.24 18.84 11.00
CA ASP A 716 0.82 17.58 11.48
C ASP A 716 -0.17 16.85 12.40
N ASN A 717 -0.77 15.74 11.99
CA ASN A 717 -0.94 15.22 10.61
C ASN A 717 -2.33 14.56 10.50
N TRP A 718 -2.66 13.93 9.37
CA TRP A 718 -3.98 13.37 9.14
C TRP A 718 -4.22 12.09 9.94
N ASN A 719 -3.38 11.07 9.71
CA ASN A 719 -3.66 9.67 10.03
C ASN A 719 -2.52 8.90 10.74
N GLU A 720 -1.47 9.51 11.30
CA GLU A 720 -0.44 8.77 12.07
C GLU A 720 -0.92 8.36 13.48
N PHE A 721 -2.00 7.57 13.57
CA PHE A 721 -2.67 7.21 14.82
C PHE A 721 -1.73 6.65 15.90
N GLY A 722 -0.70 5.86 15.54
CA GLY A 722 0.20 5.23 16.52
C GLY A 722 1.27 6.15 17.13
N GLY A 723 1.70 7.20 16.43
CA GLY A 723 2.90 7.97 16.80
C GLY A 723 2.68 9.45 17.06
N ARG A 724 1.78 10.08 16.31
CA ARG A 724 1.69 11.55 16.24
C ARG A 724 0.25 12.03 16.31
N ALA A 725 0.08 13.33 16.18
CA ALA A 725 -1.20 13.97 16.05
C ALA A 725 -1.98 13.46 14.83
N PHE A 726 -3.21 13.01 15.06
CA PHE A 726 -4.17 12.73 14.01
C PHE A 726 -5.27 13.80 14.03
N HIS A 727 -5.46 14.46 12.89
CA HIS A 727 -6.56 15.36 12.62
C HIS A 727 -7.82 14.59 12.17
N HIS A 728 -7.65 13.41 11.56
CA HIS A 728 -8.73 12.50 11.19
C HIS A 728 -9.73 12.32 12.34
N ALA A 729 -11.03 12.29 12.03
CA ALA A 729 -12.07 12.13 13.04
C ALA A 729 -11.84 10.83 13.84
N GLY A 730 -11.78 10.92 15.17
CA GLY A 730 -11.62 9.78 16.06
C GLY A 730 -12.73 9.70 17.09
N ARG A 731 -12.85 8.56 17.78
CA ARG A 731 -13.94 8.33 18.75
C ARG A 731 -13.82 9.17 20.03
N VAL A 732 -12.61 9.63 20.37
CA VAL A 732 -12.31 10.38 21.62
C VAL A 732 -11.49 11.64 21.35
N ARG A 733 -10.47 11.57 20.46
CA ARG A 733 -9.68 12.71 19.96
C ARG A 733 -9.85 12.87 18.44
N GLY A 734 -9.34 13.95 17.86
CA GLY A 734 -9.52 14.30 16.44
C GLY A 734 -10.57 15.39 16.20
N LEU A 735 -10.83 15.73 14.93
CA LEU A 735 -11.82 16.75 14.54
C LEU A 735 -13.25 16.35 14.95
N ARG A 736 -13.95 17.25 15.67
CA ARG A 736 -15.35 17.04 16.09
C ARG A 736 -16.32 17.43 14.99
N LEU A 737 -16.80 16.43 14.25
CA LEU A 737 -17.85 16.57 13.24
C LEU A 737 -19.13 17.17 13.85
N ARG A 738 -19.62 18.30 13.33
CA ARG A 738 -20.97 18.82 13.64
C ARG A 738 -21.97 18.17 12.68
N GLY A 739 -23.03 17.56 13.22
CA GLY A 739 -24.13 16.98 12.43
C GLY A 739 -24.12 15.46 12.31
N CYS A 740 -23.01 14.78 12.60
CA CYS A 740 -22.95 13.32 12.67
C CYS A 740 -23.52 12.80 14.01
N ASP A 741 -24.72 12.21 14.02
CA ASP A 741 -25.27 11.54 15.22
C ASP A 741 -24.38 10.34 15.60
N PRO A 742 -23.79 10.30 16.81
CA PRO A 742 -22.97 9.19 17.28
C PRO A 742 -23.69 7.84 17.32
N ARG A 743 -25.02 7.78 17.14
CA ARG A 743 -25.80 6.53 17.04
C ARG A 743 -25.97 6.00 15.62
N ARG A 744 -25.74 6.80 14.58
CA ARG A 744 -25.91 6.36 13.17
C ARG A 744 -24.67 5.68 12.57
N VAL A 745 -23.49 6.02 13.05
CA VAL A 745 -22.20 5.41 12.63
C VAL A 745 -21.75 4.28 13.57
N ARG A 746 -22.54 3.97 14.60
CA ARG A 746 -22.13 3.18 15.78
C ARG A 746 -22.01 1.66 15.57
N GLY A 747 -21.92 1.16 14.33
CA GLY A 747 -22.06 -0.29 14.09
C GLY A 747 -21.65 -0.83 12.72
N ARG A 748 -20.72 -0.22 12.00
CA ARG A 748 -20.22 -0.76 10.71
C ARG A 748 -18.70 -0.61 10.63
N HIS A 749 -17.98 -1.72 10.51
CA HIS A 749 -16.52 -1.73 10.27
C HIS A 749 -16.15 -1.81 8.78
N TYR A 750 -17.15 -1.93 7.90
CA TYR A 750 -17.15 -1.45 6.51
C TYR A 750 -18.54 -0.83 6.25
N PRO A 751 -18.67 0.42 5.77
CA PRO A 751 -19.93 1.17 5.89
C PRO A 751 -20.91 0.99 4.72
N TYR A 752 -21.80 0.00 4.82
CA TYR A 752 -23.06 0.00 4.04
C TYR A 752 -24.28 0.26 4.94
N GLY A 753 -24.89 1.45 4.91
CA GLY A 753 -26.30 1.66 5.29
C GLY A 753 -26.63 2.85 6.23
N CYS A 754 -27.21 3.92 5.68
CA CYS A 754 -28.06 4.89 6.38
C CYS A 754 -29.16 5.46 5.46
N ARG A 755 -30.42 5.00 5.62
CA ARG A 755 -31.58 5.71 5.05
C ARG A 755 -31.79 7.06 5.74
N ALA A 756 -32.10 8.08 4.95
CA ALA A 756 -32.57 9.37 5.43
C ALA A 756 -34.06 9.55 5.12
N ASP A 757 -34.90 9.49 6.15
CA ASP A 757 -36.24 10.09 6.09
C ASP A 757 -36.13 11.52 6.60
N CYS A 758 -36.36 12.48 5.71
CA CYS A 758 -36.45 13.90 6.04
C CYS A 758 -37.90 14.25 6.41
N ASN A 759 -38.10 14.80 7.60
CA ASN A 759 -39.19 15.74 7.83
C ASN A 759 -38.66 16.87 8.71
N ALA A 760 -38.76 18.10 8.21
CA ALA A 760 -38.32 19.29 8.89
C ALA A 760 -39.52 19.98 9.52
N GLU A 761 -39.50 20.15 10.85
CA GLU A 761 -40.35 21.12 11.53
C GLU A 761 -39.50 21.96 12.49
N SER A 762 -39.59 23.27 12.30
CA SER A 762 -39.06 24.29 13.19
C SER A 762 -39.96 24.49 14.41
N PRO A 763 -39.40 24.84 15.58
CA PRO A 763 -40.18 25.52 16.61
C PRO A 763 -39.61 26.91 16.96
N ASP A 764 -40.48 27.91 16.91
CA ASP A 764 -40.28 29.21 17.57
C ASP A 764 -41.25 29.34 18.77
N GLN A 765 -40.80 30.04 19.81
CA GLN A 765 -41.48 30.49 21.05
C GLN A 765 -42.50 29.59 21.78
N ARG A 766 -42.28 29.37 23.10
CA ARG A 766 -43.19 29.87 24.17
C ARG A 766 -42.64 29.74 25.62
N SER A 767 -43.23 30.55 26.48
CA SER A 767 -42.88 30.97 27.85
C SER A 767 -42.96 29.94 29.02
N VAL A 768 -42.07 30.16 30.01
CA VAL A 768 -42.15 30.07 31.50
C VAL A 768 -43.59 30.09 32.10
N PRO A 769 -43.90 29.58 33.35
CA PRO A 769 -43.01 29.58 34.53
C PRO A 769 -43.11 28.51 35.67
N GLY A 770 -41.97 28.28 36.33
CA GLY A 770 -41.80 28.56 37.78
C GLY A 770 -42.04 27.47 38.85
N ARG A 771 -40.98 27.14 39.63
CA ARG A 771 -40.98 27.11 41.12
C ARG A 771 -39.56 26.96 41.70
N ALA A 772 -39.36 27.41 42.94
CA ALA A 772 -38.05 27.52 43.60
C ALA A 772 -38.03 26.97 45.04
N ARG A 773 -36.84 26.58 45.54
CA ARG A 773 -36.34 26.61 46.95
C ARG A 773 -34.87 26.15 46.95
N ARG A 774 -33.91 26.96 47.46
CA ARG A 774 -33.29 26.93 48.82
C ARG A 774 -32.57 25.61 49.16
N ALA A 775 -31.37 25.55 49.77
CA ALA A 775 -30.37 26.58 50.13
C ALA A 775 -28.98 25.92 50.44
N LYS A 776 -27.92 26.74 50.54
CA LYS A 776 -26.55 26.46 51.06
C LYS A 776 -26.56 26.15 52.59
N PRO A 777 -25.46 25.72 53.29
CA PRO A 777 -24.05 26.11 53.05
C PRO A 777 -22.86 25.18 53.46
N HIS A 778 -21.66 25.67 53.08
CA HIS A 778 -20.32 25.58 53.72
C HIS A 778 -19.77 24.28 54.35
N LEU A 779 -18.54 23.94 53.94
CA LEU A 779 -17.35 24.13 54.78
C LEU A 779 -16.07 24.23 53.94
N ASP A 780 -15.07 24.92 54.47
CA ASP A 780 -13.79 25.27 53.85
C ASP A 780 -12.69 25.07 54.91
N ALA A 781 -11.55 24.49 54.56
CA ALA A 781 -10.44 24.26 55.49
C ALA A 781 -9.11 23.93 54.78
N SER A 782 -8.20 24.90 54.76
CA SER A 782 -6.77 24.72 54.54
C SER A 782 -6.08 24.06 55.75
N GLY A 783 -5.05 23.24 55.54
CA GLY A 783 -4.19 22.73 56.62
C GLY A 783 -2.91 22.07 56.11
N ASP A 784 -1.76 22.60 56.50
CA ASP A 784 -0.41 22.15 56.11
C ASP A 784 0.25 21.31 57.23
N ILE A 785 1.48 20.84 56.99
CA ILE A 785 2.51 20.33 57.93
C ILE A 785 2.73 18.79 58.00
N ARG A 786 3.69 18.37 57.16
CA ARG A 786 4.94 17.60 57.42
C ARG A 786 4.96 16.21 58.12
N GLN A 787 5.95 15.44 57.63
CA GLN A 787 6.69 14.31 58.23
C GLN A 787 6.00 12.95 58.37
N PHE A 788 6.37 12.03 57.48
CA PHE A 788 7.15 10.85 57.87
C PHE A 788 8.06 10.43 56.71
N GLY A 789 9.29 10.01 57.01
CA GLY A 789 10.25 9.57 56.00
C GLY A 789 10.94 8.27 56.39
N ARG A 790 11.24 7.44 55.39
CA ARG A 790 12.40 6.50 55.27
C ARG A 790 12.08 5.37 54.28
N ARG A 791 12.73 5.41 53.11
CA ARG A 791 13.50 4.31 52.47
C ARG A 791 13.67 4.60 50.97
N VAL A 792 14.75 5.31 50.63
CA VAL A 792 15.32 5.31 49.28
C VAL A 792 16.82 5.04 49.45
N GLY A 793 17.32 4.01 48.79
CA GLY A 793 18.72 3.61 48.88
C GLY A 793 19.01 2.35 48.08
N VAL A 794 20.00 2.46 47.18
CA VAL A 794 20.64 1.36 46.43
C VAL A 794 19.79 0.66 45.35
N GLN A 795 19.65 1.31 44.18
CA GLN A 795 19.61 0.59 42.88
C GLN A 795 19.93 1.46 41.63
N HIS A 796 20.89 2.40 41.73
CA HIS A 796 21.27 3.27 40.59
C HIS A 796 22.78 3.36 40.29
N ALA A 797 23.62 2.50 40.88
CA ALA A 797 25.07 2.46 40.61
C ALA A 797 25.52 1.31 39.68
N GLY A 798 24.59 0.50 39.17
CA GLY A 798 24.89 -0.74 38.44
C GLY A 798 24.85 -0.68 36.90
N ARG A 799 24.21 0.33 36.30
CA ARG A 799 23.93 0.34 34.83
C ARG A 799 24.90 1.15 33.95
N GLN A 800 25.81 1.94 34.52
CA GLN A 800 26.80 2.68 33.73
C GLN A 800 28.13 1.92 33.48
N ARG A 801 28.42 0.83 34.18
CA ARG A 801 29.67 0.04 33.96
C ARG A 801 29.54 -1.11 32.95
N GLY A 802 28.36 -1.27 32.33
CA GLY A 802 28.10 -2.34 31.35
C GLY A 802 28.34 -1.95 29.89
N LEU A 803 28.33 -0.65 29.57
CA LEU A 803 28.38 -0.16 28.18
C LEU A 803 29.81 0.19 27.72
N GLU A 804 30.64 0.76 28.59
CA GLU A 804 32.06 1.08 28.28
C GLU A 804 32.94 -0.18 28.08
N ARG A 805 32.45 -1.39 28.41
CA ARG A 805 33.17 -2.65 28.16
C ARG A 805 32.89 -3.27 26.78
N ALA A 806 31.86 -2.83 26.05
CA ALA A 806 31.52 -3.40 24.75
C ALA A 806 32.23 -2.72 23.56
N GLU A 807 32.76 -1.50 23.75
CA GLU A 807 33.47 -0.74 22.71
C GLU A 807 35.00 -0.89 22.75
N ALA A 808 35.56 -1.46 23.83
CA ALA A 808 36.99 -1.77 23.91
C ALA A 808 37.34 -3.05 23.12
N ASP A 809 36.57 -4.13 23.27
CA ASP A 809 36.86 -5.45 22.68
C ASP A 809 36.78 -5.47 21.13
N ARG A 810 36.21 -4.44 20.48
CA ARG A 810 36.17 -4.35 19.01
C ARG A 810 37.35 -3.59 18.37
N ARG A 811 38.31 -3.09 19.17
CA ARG A 811 39.49 -2.37 18.62
C ARG A 811 40.81 -3.15 18.64
N ASP A 812 40.91 -4.26 19.38
CA ASP A 812 42.18 -5.01 19.55
C ASP A 812 42.43 -6.14 18.54
N GLU A 813 41.42 -6.66 17.82
CA GLU A 813 41.64 -7.71 16.80
C GLU A 813 42.34 -7.21 15.51
N ARG A 814 42.72 -5.92 15.43
CA ARG A 814 43.39 -5.34 14.25
C ARG A 814 44.64 -4.50 14.55
N ARG A 815 45.52 -4.91 15.49
CA ARG A 815 46.91 -4.38 15.59
C ARG A 815 47.90 -5.23 16.42
N GLY A 816 48.66 -6.11 15.75
CA GLY A 816 50.11 -6.31 15.99
C GLY A 816 50.61 -7.50 16.85
N GLY A 817 51.76 -8.07 16.44
CA GLY A 817 52.53 -9.12 17.15
C GLY A 817 52.70 -10.42 16.34
N HIS A 818 53.61 -10.61 15.34
CA HIS A 818 55.09 -10.46 15.35
C HIS A 818 55.75 -11.32 16.45
N LEU A 819 56.54 -12.39 16.21
CA LEU A 819 57.79 -12.47 15.41
C LEU A 819 58.36 -13.92 15.29
N HIS A 820 59.05 -14.20 14.16
CA HIS A 820 60.19 -15.14 13.91
C HIS A 820 60.26 -16.59 14.46
N ARG A 821 60.50 -17.57 13.56
CA ARG A 821 61.86 -18.14 13.32
C ARG A 821 62.00 -19.13 12.13
N HIS A 822 63.15 -19.03 11.47
CA HIS A 822 63.94 -20.01 10.67
C HIS A 822 63.50 -20.63 9.32
N HIS A 823 64.48 -20.58 8.40
CA HIS A 823 64.66 -21.36 7.17
C HIS A 823 64.53 -22.88 7.35
N GLN A 824 64.04 -23.56 6.29
CA GLN A 824 64.87 -24.52 5.55
C GLN A 824 64.37 -24.79 4.11
N GLN A 825 65.35 -24.93 3.23
CA GLN A 825 65.28 -25.33 1.82
C GLN A 825 64.83 -26.80 1.66
N HIS A 826 64.22 -27.15 0.52
CA HIS A 826 64.67 -28.28 -0.32
C HIS A 826 64.06 -28.26 -1.74
N ARG A 827 64.91 -28.47 -2.76
CA ARG A 827 64.65 -28.92 -4.16
C ARG A 827 65.03 -30.43 -4.28
N PRO A 828 64.78 -31.22 -5.37
CA PRO A 828 64.66 -30.94 -6.84
C PRO A 828 63.42 -31.63 -7.52
N GLY A 829 63.24 -31.75 -8.85
CA GLY A 829 63.86 -31.11 -10.05
C GLY A 829 64.07 -32.05 -11.29
N HIS A 830 63.74 -31.56 -12.51
CA HIS A 830 63.91 -32.18 -13.87
C HIS A 830 62.97 -33.38 -14.22
N TYR A 831 62.58 -33.71 -15.48
CA TYR A 831 63.30 -33.73 -16.77
C TYR A 831 62.41 -33.50 -18.05
N LEU A 832 62.95 -32.70 -19.00
CA LEU A 832 62.94 -32.72 -20.50
C LEU A 832 61.70 -32.89 -21.44
N GLY A 833 61.75 -32.15 -22.57
CA GLY A 833 61.27 -32.60 -23.90
C GLY A 833 60.64 -31.52 -24.83
N GLY A 834 61.36 -31.10 -25.89
CA GLY A 834 60.80 -30.45 -27.12
C GLY A 834 61.14 -31.30 -28.37
N PRO A 835 61.11 -30.80 -29.64
CA PRO A 835 60.87 -29.42 -30.10
C PRO A 835 60.03 -29.31 -31.43
N SER A 836 60.21 -28.20 -32.18
CA SER A 836 59.70 -27.82 -33.54
C SER A 836 58.33 -27.10 -33.60
N GLY A 837 58.12 -26.07 -34.44
CA GLY A 837 59.05 -25.33 -35.31
C GLY A 837 58.40 -24.15 -36.09
N ASN A 838 59.24 -23.25 -36.62
CA ASN A 838 58.98 -22.12 -37.55
C ASN A 838 58.10 -20.91 -37.14
N GLN A 839 58.80 -19.77 -36.97
CA GLN A 839 58.37 -18.44 -37.43
C GLN A 839 59.21 -18.00 -38.65
N GLY A 840 58.71 -16.99 -39.36
CA GLY A 840 59.45 -16.11 -40.30
C GLY A 840 58.46 -15.48 -41.28
N GLY A 841 58.50 -14.18 -41.65
CA GLY A 841 59.37 -13.03 -41.41
C GLY A 841 59.08 -12.04 -42.56
N GLY A 842 59.30 -10.72 -42.56
CA GLY A 842 59.86 -9.72 -41.63
C GLY A 842 59.92 -8.36 -42.38
N ARG A 843 60.70 -7.37 -41.86
CA ARG A 843 61.05 -6.04 -42.45
C ARG A 843 60.08 -4.83 -42.27
N ALA A 844 60.41 -4.03 -41.25
CA ALA A 844 61.11 -2.73 -41.34
C ALA A 844 60.47 -1.46 -42.00
N LEU A 845 60.54 -0.38 -41.20
CA LEU A 845 60.74 1.06 -41.51
C LEU A 845 59.54 2.02 -41.73
N SER A 846 59.30 2.82 -40.68
CA SER A 846 59.46 4.29 -40.62
C SER A 846 58.25 5.25 -40.63
N GLN A 847 58.34 6.22 -39.70
CA GLN A 847 57.73 7.57 -39.61
C GLN A 847 56.33 7.78 -38.98
N ASP A 848 56.37 8.20 -37.70
CA ASP A 848 55.54 9.21 -37.01
C ASP A 848 55.54 10.60 -37.73
N PRO A 849 54.79 11.64 -37.26
CA PRO A 849 53.75 11.72 -36.20
C PRO A 849 52.37 12.06 -36.84
N ASP A 850 51.32 12.67 -36.24
CA ASP A 850 50.99 13.30 -34.93
C ASP A 850 49.56 12.79 -34.54
N GLU A 851 48.99 12.78 -33.32
CA GLU A 851 48.99 13.67 -32.13
C GLU A 851 48.24 15.03 -32.32
N GLU A 852 47.30 15.44 -31.45
CA GLU A 852 46.56 14.78 -30.37
C GLU A 852 45.19 15.48 -30.17
#